data_AF-A0A212AV06-F1
#
_entry.id   AF-A0A212AV06-F1
#
_cell.length_a   1.000
_cell.length_b   1.000
_cell.length_c   1.000
_cell.angle_alpha   90.00
_cell.angle_beta   90.00
_cell.angle_gamma   90.00
#
_symmetry.space_group_name_H-M   'P 1'
#
loop_
_entity.id
_entity.type
_entity.pdbx_description
1 polymer ?
#
loop_
_entity_poly.entity_id
_entity_poly.type
_entity_poly.pdbx_seq_one_letter_code
_entity_poly.pdbx_strand_id
1 'polypeptide(L)'
;MLGLGKIAKKVFGTPNDRKVKEVRPLVARINALEPEFKVLSDEGLRAKTAEFQERYAKGESLDDLLPEAFANCREGARRALGLRAFDVQLMAGIFLHQGNIAEMKTGEGKTLMATFPVYLNALAGRGVHVVTVNDYLAKRDADWMSKVYGTLGLTTGVVYPFQQDAEKRSAYKADITYATNNELGFDYLRDNMKSSIEEMVQRDHFFAVVDEVDSILIDEARTPLIISGPSQDRSELYKTIDVLIPEVQSEHFTLDEKQRTVVFTEEGNEFVEQRLHEMGVLPEGQSLYDPESTTIVHHVTQGLRAHKLFQRDTHYIVRDGEVMLIDEFTGRMMKGRRLSEGLHQAIEAKEDVQIQPENVTLASVTFQNYFRLYDKLSGMTGTAATEAEEFAEIYKLGVVEVPTNRPIQRIDEHDQVYRTAREKFDAIVKAIREANEKGQPVLVGTTSIEKSELLSSLLKKEGIPHNVLNARHHEQEAMIVSEAGKLGAVTIATNMAGRGTDIQLGGNVEMKVIQALEIDPEANPDEVRARIEEEHAAEKQKVLEAGGLYVLATERHESRRIDNQLRGRSGRQGDPGRSSFFLSLEDDLMRIFGSERLDSMLQKLGMKEGEAIVHPWVNKSLEKAQGKVEARNFDIRKQLLKYDDVMNDQRKAIFSQRREIMSANEVAEIAEDMRHQVIEDLVDTHLPPKSYSDQWDMAGFHDAVQTQLGLDLPVKDWQEEEGVDQEVVRERLAEASDAFTAEKAAAFGDETMRSIEKQVLLQTIDAKWREHLLTLEHLRSVVGFRGYAQRDPLNEYKTEAFGLFESMLESLRSEVTAKLAMIRPLTQEEQAEMMRQLIAQQRAAQPAAVPELVTTADDAPLNQAEPAPVRVEASGFDEADPATWGNPGRNDPCPCGSGEKFKHCHGRFI
;
A
#
# COMPACT_ATOMS: atom_id res chain seq x y z
N MET A 1 -41.59 -2.27 -32.08
CA MET A 1 -41.55 -3.75 -31.92
C MET A 1 -40.59 -4.07 -30.79
N LEU A 2 -41.08 -4.67 -29.69
CA LEU A 2 -40.21 -5.13 -28.60
C LEU A 2 -39.45 -6.37 -29.11
N GLY A 3 -38.16 -6.23 -29.40
CA GLY A 3 -37.33 -7.35 -29.88
C GLY A 3 -37.32 -8.53 -28.91
N LEU A 4 -37.18 -9.75 -29.43
CA LEU A 4 -37.15 -11.01 -28.69
C LEU A 4 -36.28 -10.97 -27.43
N GLY A 5 -35.14 -10.27 -27.46
CA GLY A 5 -34.27 -10.09 -26.29
C GLY A 5 -34.91 -9.34 -25.11
N LYS A 6 -35.79 -8.35 -25.34
CA LYS A 6 -36.52 -7.65 -24.26
C LYS A 6 -37.61 -8.53 -23.64
N ILE A 7 -38.25 -9.38 -24.45
CA ILE A 7 -39.26 -10.35 -23.97
C ILE A 7 -38.57 -11.44 -23.16
N ALA A 8 -37.47 -12.00 -23.65
CA ALA A 8 -36.66 -13.00 -22.92
C ALA A 8 -36.14 -12.45 -21.58
N LYS A 9 -35.63 -11.21 -21.54
CA LYS A 9 -35.20 -10.54 -20.30
C LYS A 9 -36.35 -10.37 -19.30
N LYS A 10 -37.56 -10.08 -19.78
CA LYS A 10 -38.75 -9.88 -18.93
C LYS A 10 -39.31 -11.20 -18.38
N VAL A 11 -39.19 -12.30 -19.12
CA VAL A 11 -39.69 -13.63 -18.73
C VAL A 11 -38.67 -14.39 -17.86
N PHE A 12 -37.39 -14.39 -18.23
CA PHE A 12 -36.35 -15.18 -17.57
C PHE A 12 -35.47 -14.39 -16.59
N GLY A 13 -35.64 -13.07 -16.51
CA GLY A 13 -34.77 -12.17 -15.76
C GLY A 13 -33.37 -12.04 -16.36
N THR A 14 -32.54 -11.21 -15.73
CA THR A 14 -31.09 -11.12 -15.95
C THR A 14 -30.33 -12.18 -15.15
N PRO A 15 -29.06 -12.47 -15.49
CA PRO A 15 -28.18 -13.26 -14.62
C PRO A 15 -28.15 -12.72 -13.17
N ASN A 16 -28.16 -11.40 -13.01
CA ASN A 16 -28.23 -10.76 -11.69
C ASN A 16 -29.55 -11.08 -10.96
N ASP A 17 -30.70 -10.98 -11.64
CA ASP A 17 -32.01 -11.30 -11.04
C ASP A 17 -32.10 -12.74 -10.55
N ARG A 18 -31.37 -13.67 -11.18
CA ARG A 18 -31.32 -15.07 -10.75
C ARG A 18 -30.50 -15.22 -9.47
N LYS A 19 -29.28 -14.66 -9.42
CA LYS A 19 -28.46 -14.62 -8.21
C LYS A 19 -29.22 -14.03 -7.02
N VAL A 20 -29.89 -12.89 -7.21
CA VAL A 20 -30.69 -12.24 -6.16
C VAL A 20 -31.86 -13.12 -5.70
N LYS A 21 -32.49 -13.89 -6.60
CA LYS A 21 -33.57 -14.82 -6.23
C LYS A 21 -33.07 -16.02 -5.43
N GLU A 22 -31.85 -16.50 -5.68
CA GLU A 22 -31.26 -17.67 -5.03
C GLU A 22 -31.06 -17.47 -3.51
N VAL A 23 -30.78 -16.24 -3.06
CA VAL A 23 -30.55 -15.95 -1.64
C VAL A 23 -31.84 -15.62 -0.85
N ARG A 24 -32.98 -15.39 -1.52
CA ARG A 24 -34.24 -15.05 -0.84
C ARG A 24 -34.72 -16.09 0.17
N PRO A 25 -34.62 -17.41 -0.10
CA PRO A 25 -34.98 -18.43 0.89
C PRO A 25 -34.11 -18.35 2.15
N LEU A 26 -32.82 -18.02 2.03
CA LEU A 26 -31.93 -17.83 3.19
C LEU A 26 -32.36 -16.61 4.01
N VAL A 27 -32.69 -15.48 3.38
CA VAL A 27 -33.23 -14.31 4.07
C VAL A 27 -34.53 -14.63 4.80
N ALA A 28 -35.42 -15.42 4.18
CA ALA A 28 -36.65 -15.87 4.83
C ALA A 28 -36.36 -16.75 6.07
N ARG A 29 -35.35 -17.63 6.02
CA ARG A 29 -34.90 -18.42 7.19
C ARG A 29 -34.35 -17.52 8.30
N ILE A 30 -33.49 -16.55 7.97
CA ILE A 30 -32.96 -15.58 8.95
C ILE A 30 -34.12 -14.82 9.63
N ASN A 31 -35.09 -14.35 8.84
CA ASN A 31 -36.26 -13.64 9.36
C ASN A 31 -37.14 -14.52 10.26
N ALA A 32 -37.27 -15.81 9.95
CA ALA A 32 -38.05 -16.75 10.76
C ALA A 32 -37.44 -17.00 12.15
N LEU A 33 -36.12 -16.83 12.31
CA LEU A 33 -35.41 -16.99 13.58
C LEU A 33 -35.47 -15.75 14.48
N GLU A 34 -35.90 -14.60 13.96
CA GLU A 34 -35.96 -13.34 14.73
C GLU A 34 -36.69 -13.45 16.09
N PRO A 35 -37.86 -14.13 16.21
CA PRO A 35 -38.54 -14.28 17.49
C PRO A 35 -37.73 -15.05 18.54
N GLU A 36 -36.91 -16.02 18.10
CA GLU A 36 -36.10 -16.87 18.98
C GLU A 36 -34.92 -16.08 19.57
N PHE A 37 -34.23 -15.28 18.74
CA PHE A 37 -33.12 -14.45 19.20
C PHE A 37 -33.59 -13.25 20.02
N LYS A 38 -34.77 -12.69 19.71
CA LYS A 38 -35.34 -11.54 20.44
C LYS A 38 -35.56 -11.79 21.92
N VAL A 39 -35.84 -13.04 22.33
CA VAL A 39 -36.09 -13.40 23.74
C VAL A 39 -34.82 -13.72 24.53
N LEU A 40 -33.66 -13.83 23.86
CA LEU A 40 -32.39 -14.11 24.54
C LEU A 40 -31.93 -12.91 25.39
N SER A 41 -31.19 -13.15 26.46
CA SER A 41 -30.44 -12.11 27.16
C SER A 41 -29.17 -11.72 26.38
N ASP A 42 -28.49 -10.64 26.76
CA ASP A 42 -27.21 -10.27 26.14
C ASP A 42 -26.14 -11.34 26.36
N GLU A 43 -26.13 -11.97 27.55
CA GLU A 43 -25.32 -13.17 27.83
C GLU A 43 -25.71 -14.34 26.91
N GLY A 44 -27.01 -14.49 26.61
CA GLY A 44 -27.50 -15.49 25.67
C GLY A 44 -27.01 -15.30 24.24
N LEU A 45 -26.93 -14.05 23.76
CA LEU A 45 -26.36 -13.74 22.43
C LEU A 45 -24.87 -14.07 22.36
N ARG A 46 -24.11 -13.79 23.43
CA ARG A 46 -22.68 -14.16 23.55
C ARG A 46 -22.48 -15.66 23.63
N ALA A 47 -23.33 -16.35 24.39
CA ALA A 47 -23.30 -17.81 24.49
C ALA A 47 -23.55 -18.47 23.12
N LYS A 48 -24.42 -17.88 22.29
CA LYS A 48 -24.63 -18.33 20.91
C LYS A 48 -23.37 -18.21 20.04
N THR A 49 -22.60 -17.13 20.18
CA THR A 49 -21.31 -16.99 19.50
C THR A 49 -20.36 -18.14 19.87
N ALA A 50 -20.22 -18.45 21.16
CA ALA A 50 -19.38 -19.55 21.62
C ALA A 50 -19.88 -20.92 21.12
N GLU A 51 -21.20 -21.15 21.12
CA GLU A 51 -21.82 -22.35 20.55
C GLU A 51 -21.49 -22.50 19.05
N PHE A 52 -21.58 -21.43 18.27
CA PHE A 52 -21.28 -21.47 16.83
C PHE A 52 -19.78 -21.71 16.56
N GLN A 53 -18.89 -21.12 17.36
CA GLN A 53 -17.45 -21.40 17.28
C GLN A 53 -17.14 -22.86 17.58
N GLU A 54 -17.79 -23.45 18.59
CA GLU A 54 -17.64 -24.87 18.92
C GLU A 54 -18.19 -25.78 17.81
N ARG A 55 -19.34 -25.45 17.24
CA ARG A 55 -19.95 -26.17 16.10
C ARG A 55 -19.05 -26.13 14.86
N TYR A 56 -18.47 -24.97 14.55
CA TYR A 56 -17.50 -24.82 13.47
C TYR A 56 -16.24 -25.66 13.72
N ALA A 57 -15.70 -25.63 14.94
CA ALA A 57 -14.55 -26.46 15.32
C ALA A 57 -14.85 -27.98 15.24
N LYS A 58 -16.12 -28.39 15.38
CA LYS A 58 -16.57 -29.79 15.18
C LYS A 58 -16.84 -30.16 13.71
N GLY A 59 -16.65 -29.23 12.77
CA GLY A 59 -16.72 -29.48 11.33
C GLY A 59 -17.99 -29.00 10.63
N GLU A 60 -18.89 -28.29 11.32
CA GLU A 60 -20.03 -27.63 10.65
C GLU A 60 -19.55 -26.46 9.79
N SER A 61 -20.11 -26.28 8.59
CA SER A 61 -19.65 -25.21 7.69
C SER A 61 -20.19 -23.84 8.10
N LEU A 62 -19.50 -22.76 7.71
CA LEU A 62 -20.02 -21.40 7.92
C LEU A 62 -21.31 -21.15 7.12
N ASP A 63 -21.51 -21.82 5.98
CA ASP A 63 -22.74 -21.72 5.19
C ASP A 63 -23.95 -22.29 5.94
N ASP A 64 -23.76 -23.38 6.69
CA ASP A 64 -24.80 -24.00 7.51
C ASP A 64 -25.17 -23.11 8.72
N LEU A 65 -24.16 -22.50 9.35
CA LEU A 65 -24.32 -21.58 10.47
C LEU A 65 -24.91 -20.22 10.07
N LEU A 66 -24.82 -19.84 8.79
CA LEU A 66 -25.18 -18.50 8.30
C LEU A 66 -26.54 -18.01 8.78
N PRO A 67 -27.65 -18.77 8.68
CA PRO A 67 -28.97 -18.26 9.06
C PRO A 67 -29.07 -17.90 10.55
N GLU A 68 -28.52 -18.75 11.43
CA GLU A 68 -28.53 -18.54 12.87
C GLU A 68 -27.57 -17.41 13.27
N ALA A 69 -26.37 -17.39 12.69
CA ALA A 69 -25.38 -16.36 12.93
C ALA A 69 -25.89 -14.97 12.50
N PHE A 70 -26.53 -14.86 11.33
CA PHE A 70 -27.10 -13.60 10.85
C PHE A 70 -28.29 -13.14 11.71
N ALA A 71 -29.11 -14.07 12.21
CA ALA A 71 -30.19 -13.74 13.14
C ALA A 71 -29.64 -13.23 14.49
N ASN A 72 -28.62 -13.89 15.04
CA ASN A 72 -27.89 -13.44 16.24
C ASN A 72 -27.30 -12.03 16.05
N CYS A 73 -26.60 -11.84 14.93
CA CYS A 73 -25.98 -10.55 14.59
C CYS A 73 -27.01 -9.45 14.39
N ARG A 74 -28.18 -9.74 13.78
CA ARG A 74 -29.23 -8.74 13.60
C ARG A 74 -29.79 -8.28 14.94
N GLU A 75 -30.01 -9.21 15.86
CA GLU A 75 -30.47 -8.88 17.20
C GLU A 75 -29.41 -8.10 17.99
N GLY A 76 -28.14 -8.49 17.88
CA GLY A 76 -27.01 -7.74 18.46
C GLY A 76 -26.94 -6.30 17.93
N ALA A 77 -27.08 -6.10 16.62
CA ALA A 77 -27.10 -4.77 16.01
C ALA A 77 -28.31 -3.93 16.47
N ARG A 78 -29.48 -4.55 16.60
CA ARG A 78 -30.70 -3.89 17.10
C ARG A 78 -30.52 -3.42 18.54
N ARG A 79 -29.87 -4.20 19.41
CA ARG A 79 -29.61 -3.82 20.81
C ARG A 79 -28.53 -2.77 20.94
N ALA A 80 -27.42 -2.95 20.22
CA ALA A 80 -26.26 -2.08 20.35
C ALA A 80 -26.47 -0.70 19.70
N LEU A 81 -27.19 -0.66 18.57
CA LEU A 81 -27.31 0.55 17.74
C LEU A 81 -28.76 1.03 17.55
N GLY A 82 -29.77 0.26 17.99
CA GLY A 82 -31.18 0.54 17.67
C GLY A 82 -31.56 0.24 16.21
N LEU A 83 -30.64 -0.30 15.40
CA LEU A 83 -30.82 -0.50 13.96
C LEU A 83 -31.16 -1.95 13.64
N ARG A 84 -32.35 -2.19 13.08
CA ARG A 84 -32.73 -3.49 12.51
C ARG A 84 -32.36 -3.55 11.04
N ALA A 85 -31.45 -4.45 10.67
CA ALA A 85 -31.04 -4.60 9.28
C ALA A 85 -32.21 -5.01 8.35
N PHE A 86 -32.27 -4.41 7.16
CA PHE A 86 -33.23 -4.69 6.12
C PHE A 86 -32.90 -5.98 5.36
N ASP A 87 -33.90 -6.57 4.70
CA ASP A 87 -33.72 -7.78 3.89
C ASP A 87 -32.67 -7.60 2.78
N VAL A 88 -32.57 -6.41 2.17
CA VAL A 88 -31.55 -6.08 1.17
C VAL A 88 -30.14 -6.07 1.74
N GLN A 89 -29.98 -5.69 3.02
CA GLN A 89 -28.70 -5.75 3.71
C GLN A 89 -28.33 -7.20 4.01
N LEU A 90 -29.28 -8.04 4.43
CA LEU A 90 -29.04 -9.47 4.62
C LEU A 90 -28.65 -10.16 3.30
N MET A 91 -29.32 -9.83 2.19
CA MET A 91 -28.95 -10.33 0.85
C MET A 91 -27.51 -9.95 0.49
N ALA A 92 -27.14 -8.68 0.64
CA ALA A 92 -25.79 -8.21 0.37
C ALA A 92 -24.75 -8.90 1.26
N GLY A 93 -25.03 -9.07 2.55
CA GLY A 93 -24.15 -9.77 3.50
C GLY A 93 -23.90 -11.22 3.10
N ILE A 94 -24.92 -11.92 2.57
CA ILE A 94 -24.77 -13.28 2.02
C ILE A 94 -23.81 -13.25 0.81
N PHE A 95 -23.96 -12.31 -0.11
CA PHE A 95 -23.08 -12.21 -1.28
C PHE A 95 -21.63 -11.90 -0.90
N LEU A 96 -21.39 -11.06 0.11
CA LEU A 96 -20.05 -10.84 0.65
C LEU A 96 -19.45 -12.11 1.24
N HIS A 97 -20.23 -12.88 2.02
CA HIS A 97 -19.77 -14.17 2.57
C HIS A 97 -19.39 -15.17 1.46
N GLN A 98 -20.09 -15.11 0.33
CA GLN A 98 -19.83 -15.94 -0.86
C GLN A 98 -18.64 -15.45 -1.72
N GLY A 99 -17.91 -14.40 -1.28
CA GLY A 99 -16.78 -13.87 -2.04
C GLY A 99 -17.16 -13.05 -3.27
N ASN A 100 -18.30 -12.35 -3.22
CA ASN A 100 -18.73 -11.43 -4.28
C ASN A 100 -18.58 -9.97 -3.85
N ILE A 101 -18.70 -9.08 -4.83
CA ILE A 101 -18.92 -7.66 -4.63
C ILE A 101 -20.43 -7.39 -4.57
N ALA A 102 -20.89 -6.86 -3.44
CA ALA A 102 -22.26 -6.39 -3.29
C ALA A 102 -22.35 -4.91 -3.72
N GLU A 103 -22.98 -4.66 -4.88
CA GLU A 103 -23.29 -3.30 -5.30
C GLU A 103 -24.57 -2.83 -4.61
N MET A 104 -24.41 -1.99 -3.58
CA MET A 104 -25.47 -1.34 -2.83
C MET A 104 -25.38 0.18 -2.98
N LYS A 105 -26.46 0.82 -3.42
CA LYS A 105 -26.50 2.28 -3.59
C LYS A 105 -26.20 3.00 -2.27
N THR A 106 -25.68 4.22 -2.38
CA THR A 106 -25.27 5.00 -1.21
C THR A 106 -26.49 5.29 -0.31
N GLY A 107 -26.32 5.14 1.00
CA GLY A 107 -27.43 5.26 1.96
C GLY A 107 -28.24 3.98 2.20
N GLU A 108 -27.88 2.85 1.59
CA GLU A 108 -28.48 1.53 1.91
C GLU A 108 -27.89 0.87 3.17
N GLY A 109 -26.95 1.53 3.86
CA GLY A 109 -26.34 1.06 5.10
C GLY A 109 -25.28 -0.02 4.92
N LYS A 110 -24.29 0.24 4.04
CA LYS A 110 -23.16 -0.66 3.75
C LYS A 110 -22.38 -1.07 5.01
N THR A 111 -22.06 -0.10 5.88
CA THR A 111 -21.29 -0.34 7.12
C THR A 111 -21.99 -1.33 8.05
N LEU A 112 -23.29 -1.14 8.30
CA LEU A 112 -24.09 -2.09 9.09
C LEU A 112 -24.18 -3.45 8.40
N MET A 113 -24.40 -3.48 7.09
CA MET A 113 -24.47 -4.72 6.31
C MET A 113 -23.19 -5.56 6.40
N ALA A 114 -22.02 -4.92 6.41
CA ALA A 114 -20.73 -5.62 6.50
C ALA A 114 -20.58 -6.40 7.82
N THR A 115 -21.25 -6.00 8.90
CA THR A 115 -21.15 -6.71 10.20
C THR A 115 -21.58 -8.16 10.14
N PHE A 116 -22.54 -8.50 9.28
CA PHE A 116 -23.09 -9.85 9.16
C PHE A 116 -22.08 -10.88 8.62
N PRO A 117 -21.49 -10.70 7.41
CA PRO A 117 -20.46 -11.60 6.92
C PRO A 117 -19.19 -11.53 7.75
N VAL A 118 -18.85 -10.37 8.34
CA VAL A 118 -17.69 -10.24 9.21
C VAL A 118 -17.87 -11.08 10.47
N TYR A 119 -19.00 -10.95 11.17
CA TYR A 119 -19.32 -11.77 12.35
C TYR A 119 -19.29 -13.27 12.02
N LEU A 120 -19.96 -13.69 10.93
CA LEU A 120 -19.99 -15.09 10.52
C LEU A 120 -18.60 -15.66 10.27
N ASN A 121 -17.74 -14.97 9.50
CA ASN A 121 -16.40 -15.48 9.21
C ASN A 121 -15.47 -15.36 10.43
N ALA A 122 -15.68 -14.40 11.33
CA ALA A 122 -14.90 -14.28 12.56
C ALA A 122 -15.08 -15.48 13.51
N LEU A 123 -16.17 -16.26 13.39
CA LEU A 123 -16.37 -17.50 14.12
C LEU A 123 -15.27 -18.55 13.86
N ALA A 124 -14.52 -18.41 12.76
CA ALA A 124 -13.39 -19.29 12.47
C ALA A 124 -12.15 -19.02 13.35
N GLY A 125 -12.09 -17.89 14.08
CA GLY A 125 -10.94 -17.53 14.93
C GLY A 125 -9.64 -17.18 14.18
N ARG A 126 -9.68 -17.15 12.84
CA ARG A 126 -8.52 -16.83 11.97
C ARG A 126 -8.38 -15.33 11.67
N GLY A 127 -9.40 -14.54 11.98
CA GLY A 127 -9.40 -13.10 11.78
C GLY A 127 -10.09 -12.59 10.52
N VAL A 128 -10.72 -11.43 10.63
CA VAL A 128 -11.35 -10.75 9.48
C VAL A 128 -10.81 -9.33 9.35
N HIS A 129 -10.36 -8.96 8.16
CA HIS A 129 -9.93 -7.60 7.84
C HIS A 129 -11.04 -6.83 7.15
N VAL A 130 -11.41 -5.67 7.68
CA VAL A 130 -12.33 -4.72 7.05
C VAL A 130 -11.52 -3.54 6.55
N VAL A 131 -11.49 -3.36 5.24
CA VAL A 131 -10.63 -2.38 4.57
C VAL A 131 -11.44 -1.17 4.18
N THR A 132 -10.96 0.02 4.55
CA THR A 132 -11.58 1.30 4.20
C THR A 132 -10.59 2.18 3.44
N VAL A 133 -11.10 3.27 2.84
CA VAL A 133 -10.31 4.17 1.98
C VAL A 133 -9.41 5.15 2.74
N ASN A 134 -9.64 5.36 4.04
CA ASN A 134 -8.80 6.24 4.86
C ASN A 134 -8.92 5.93 6.36
N ASP A 135 -7.95 6.41 7.14
CA ASP A 135 -7.82 6.08 8.56
C ASP A 135 -8.98 6.61 9.40
N TYR A 136 -9.58 7.74 9.00
CA TYR A 136 -10.74 8.30 9.70
C TYR A 136 -11.94 7.33 9.62
N LEU A 137 -12.22 6.79 8.43
CA LEU A 137 -13.29 5.81 8.25
C LEU A 137 -12.96 4.50 8.96
N ALA A 138 -11.71 4.03 8.91
CA ALA A 138 -11.29 2.84 9.65
C ALA A 138 -11.57 2.98 11.15
N LYS A 139 -11.16 4.11 11.77
CA LYS A 139 -11.40 4.41 13.18
C LYS A 139 -12.88 4.54 13.50
N ARG A 140 -13.59 5.40 12.76
CA ARG A 140 -15.02 5.63 12.96
C ARG A 140 -15.83 4.34 12.87
N ASP A 141 -15.58 3.53 11.84
CA ASP A 141 -16.36 2.31 11.62
C ASP A 141 -15.98 1.21 12.62
N ALA A 142 -14.71 1.14 13.06
CA ALA A 142 -14.30 0.29 14.16
C ALA A 142 -15.01 0.70 15.47
N ASP A 143 -14.98 1.98 15.84
CA ASP A 143 -15.60 2.48 17.07
C ASP A 143 -17.12 2.29 17.05
N TRP A 144 -17.75 2.45 15.88
CA TRP A 144 -19.19 2.30 15.74
C TRP A 144 -19.63 0.83 15.73
N MET A 145 -19.00 -0.02 14.91
CA MET A 145 -19.40 -1.42 14.75
C MET A 145 -18.86 -2.34 15.87
N SER A 146 -17.80 -1.95 16.59
CA SER A 146 -17.32 -2.67 17.78
C SER A 146 -18.39 -2.80 18.86
N LYS A 147 -19.37 -1.87 18.92
CA LYS A 147 -20.54 -1.99 19.80
C LYS A 147 -21.37 -3.24 19.48
N VAL A 148 -21.54 -3.55 18.19
CA VAL A 148 -22.24 -4.75 17.72
C VAL A 148 -21.40 -5.99 18.03
N TYR A 149 -20.13 -6.00 17.62
CA TYR A 149 -19.24 -7.14 17.84
C TYR A 149 -19.06 -7.46 19.33
N GLY A 150 -18.87 -6.45 20.18
CA GLY A 150 -18.77 -6.61 21.63
C GLY A 150 -20.07 -7.06 22.31
N THR A 151 -21.23 -6.72 21.75
CA THR A 151 -22.52 -7.29 22.20
C THR A 151 -22.55 -8.79 21.92
N LEU A 152 -21.98 -9.23 20.79
CA LEU A 152 -21.86 -10.63 20.40
C LEU A 152 -20.65 -11.35 21.02
N GLY A 153 -19.79 -10.65 21.77
CA GLY A 153 -18.64 -11.23 22.46
C GLY A 153 -17.36 -11.34 21.63
N LEU A 154 -17.26 -10.62 20.52
CA LEU A 154 -16.06 -10.53 19.68
C LEU A 154 -15.27 -9.26 19.96
N THR A 155 -13.98 -9.31 19.66
CA THR A 155 -13.02 -8.20 19.82
C THR A 155 -12.79 -7.46 18.49
N THR A 156 -12.50 -6.16 18.56
CA THR A 156 -12.24 -5.32 17.39
C THR A 156 -10.97 -4.51 17.60
N GLY A 157 -10.07 -4.54 16.62
CA GLY A 157 -8.87 -3.70 16.55
C GLY A 157 -8.94 -2.74 15.37
N VAL A 158 -8.14 -1.67 15.45
CA VAL A 158 -7.96 -0.72 14.34
C VAL A 158 -6.47 -0.49 14.10
N VAL A 159 -6.07 -0.49 12.83
CA VAL A 159 -4.69 -0.22 12.39
C VAL A 159 -4.66 1.12 11.67
N TYR A 160 -3.72 1.98 12.05
CA TYR A 160 -3.48 3.28 11.47
C TYR A 160 -1.97 3.63 11.45
N PRO A 161 -1.55 4.63 10.65
CA PRO A 161 -0.15 4.99 10.52
C PRO A 161 0.51 5.40 11.84
N PHE A 162 1.81 5.10 11.98
CA PHE A 162 2.66 5.46 13.12
C PHE A 162 2.25 4.90 14.48
N GLN A 163 1.37 3.89 14.52
CA GLN A 163 1.15 3.09 15.74
C GLN A 163 2.42 2.35 16.15
N GLN A 164 2.57 2.14 17.46
CA GLN A 164 3.63 1.29 17.99
C GLN A 164 3.38 -0.18 17.64
N ASP A 165 4.44 -0.95 17.36
CA ASP A 165 4.34 -2.37 16.96
C ASP A 165 3.51 -3.21 17.96
N ALA A 166 3.61 -2.93 19.26
CA ALA A 166 2.83 -3.63 20.28
C ALA A 166 1.31 -3.38 20.16
N GLU A 167 0.91 -2.13 19.88
CA GLU A 167 -0.49 -1.75 19.65
C GLU A 167 -1.01 -2.39 18.37
N LYS A 168 -0.22 -2.31 17.27
CA LYS A 168 -0.55 -2.95 15.99
C LYS A 168 -0.75 -4.45 16.14
N ARG A 169 0.17 -5.13 16.82
CA ARG A 169 0.06 -6.58 17.07
C ARG A 169 -1.18 -6.93 17.88
N SER A 170 -1.57 -6.10 18.86
CA SER A 170 -2.83 -6.28 19.58
C SER A 170 -4.05 -6.11 18.66
N ALA A 171 -4.02 -5.12 17.75
CA ALA A 171 -5.10 -4.87 16.81
C ALA A 171 -5.30 -6.02 15.79
N TYR A 172 -4.21 -6.61 15.28
CA TYR A 172 -4.27 -7.78 14.39
C TYR A 172 -4.65 -9.07 15.12
N LYS A 173 -4.44 -9.17 16.44
CA LYS A 173 -4.88 -10.32 17.25
C LYS A 173 -6.38 -10.35 17.53
N ALA A 174 -7.07 -9.22 17.39
CA ALA A 174 -8.52 -9.15 17.56
C ALA A 174 -9.27 -10.06 16.57
N ASP A 175 -10.53 -10.39 16.82
CA ASP A 175 -11.34 -11.19 15.88
C ASP A 175 -11.61 -10.43 14.57
N ILE A 176 -11.80 -9.11 14.67
CA ILE A 176 -11.97 -8.19 13.55
C ILE A 176 -10.90 -7.08 13.60
N THR A 177 -10.29 -6.76 12.47
CA THR A 177 -9.34 -5.65 12.34
C THR A 177 -9.80 -4.69 11.24
N TYR A 178 -10.04 -3.43 11.58
CA TYR A 178 -10.28 -2.35 10.61
C TYR A 178 -8.95 -1.70 10.23
N ALA A 179 -8.75 -1.46 8.94
CA ALA A 179 -7.52 -0.85 8.45
C ALA A 179 -7.74 -0.17 7.10
N THR A 180 -6.73 0.55 6.64
CA THR A 180 -6.63 0.97 5.23
C THR A 180 -5.85 -0.07 4.42
N ASN A 181 -6.09 -0.09 3.12
CA ASN A 181 -5.32 -0.89 2.17
C ASN A 181 -3.82 -0.59 2.26
N ASN A 182 -3.44 0.68 2.41
CA ASN A 182 -2.06 1.11 2.57
C ASN A 182 -1.41 0.48 3.82
N GLU A 183 -2.03 0.63 5.00
CA GLU A 183 -1.45 0.08 6.23
C GLU A 183 -1.35 -1.45 6.19
N LEU A 184 -2.36 -2.13 5.67
CA LEU A 184 -2.34 -3.58 5.50
C LEU A 184 -1.20 -4.05 4.58
N GLY A 185 -1.03 -3.39 3.44
CA GLY A 185 0.02 -3.76 2.50
C GLY A 185 1.42 -3.38 2.99
N PHE A 186 1.60 -2.23 3.65
CA PHE A 186 2.89 -1.86 4.24
C PHE A 186 3.25 -2.72 5.44
N ASP A 187 2.30 -3.11 6.29
CA ASP A 187 2.55 -4.05 7.38
C ASP A 187 2.95 -5.42 6.84
N TYR A 188 2.30 -5.90 5.76
CA TYR A 188 2.76 -7.10 5.06
C TYR A 188 4.19 -6.98 4.54
N LEU A 189 4.55 -5.88 3.89
CA LEU A 189 5.92 -5.66 3.41
C LEU A 189 6.92 -5.58 4.57
N ARG A 190 6.57 -4.88 5.67
CA ARG A 190 7.41 -4.75 6.88
C ARG A 190 7.62 -6.10 7.57
N ASP A 191 6.57 -6.90 7.69
CA ASP A 191 6.63 -8.23 8.32
C ASP A 191 7.59 -9.16 7.57
N ASN A 192 7.61 -9.10 6.24
CA ASN A 192 8.54 -9.88 5.42
C ASN A 192 9.99 -9.35 5.44
N MET A 193 10.26 -8.23 6.15
CA MET A 193 11.61 -7.72 6.42
C MET A 193 12.04 -7.91 7.88
N LYS A 194 11.19 -8.45 8.77
CA LYS A 194 11.54 -8.67 10.18
C LYS A 194 12.49 -9.85 10.35
N SER A 195 13.36 -9.82 11.36
CA SER A 195 14.34 -10.89 11.64
C SER A 195 13.75 -12.11 12.35
N SER A 196 12.62 -11.95 13.02
CA SER A 196 11.98 -13.00 13.81
C SER A 196 10.45 -13.00 13.63
N ILE A 197 9.80 -14.14 13.88
CA ILE A 197 8.34 -14.29 13.72
C ILE A 197 7.62 -13.50 14.81
N GLU A 198 8.21 -13.42 15.99
CA GLU A 198 7.70 -12.71 17.16
C GLU A 198 7.60 -11.21 16.93
N GLU A 199 8.42 -10.66 16.03
CA GLU A 199 8.39 -9.26 15.63
C GLU A 199 7.27 -8.93 14.65
N MET A 200 6.75 -9.92 13.91
CA MET A 200 5.67 -9.71 12.94
C MET A 200 4.40 -9.18 13.63
N VAL A 201 3.63 -8.36 12.91
CA VAL A 201 2.39 -7.77 13.42
C VAL A 201 1.15 -8.44 12.86
N GLN A 202 1.16 -8.83 11.58
CA GLN A 202 0.05 -9.55 10.94
C GLN A 202 0.07 -11.03 11.31
N ARG A 203 -1.06 -11.71 11.03
CA ARG A 203 -1.24 -13.15 11.25
C ARG A 203 -1.47 -13.90 9.94
N ASP A 204 -2.74 -14.16 9.64
CA ASP A 204 -3.22 -14.94 8.51
C ASP A 204 -4.08 -14.05 7.60
N HIS A 205 -4.08 -14.33 6.30
CA HIS A 205 -4.89 -13.63 5.30
C HIS A 205 -6.16 -14.44 5.03
N PHE A 206 -7.08 -14.50 6.00
CA PHE A 206 -8.26 -15.36 5.89
C PHE A 206 -9.41 -14.72 5.11
N PHE A 207 -9.99 -13.63 5.60
CA PHE A 207 -11.11 -12.95 4.94
C PHE A 207 -10.94 -11.43 4.94
N ALA A 208 -11.03 -10.83 3.76
CA ALA A 208 -11.07 -9.38 3.58
C ALA A 208 -12.43 -8.92 3.04
N VAL A 209 -12.99 -7.89 3.68
CA VAL A 209 -14.14 -7.13 3.17
C VAL A 209 -13.66 -5.73 2.82
N VAL A 210 -13.61 -5.43 1.52
CA VAL A 210 -13.14 -4.14 1.01
C VAL A 210 -14.32 -3.18 0.84
N ASP A 211 -14.42 -2.16 1.69
CA ASP A 211 -15.34 -1.03 1.46
C ASP A 211 -14.85 -0.14 0.34
N GLU A 212 -15.79 0.40 -0.44
CA GLU A 212 -15.51 1.19 -1.64
C GLU A 212 -14.50 0.47 -2.57
N VAL A 213 -14.77 -0.83 -2.79
CA VAL A 213 -13.89 -1.77 -3.52
C VAL A 213 -13.44 -1.27 -4.89
N ASP A 214 -14.28 -0.50 -5.56
CA ASP A 214 -13.97 0.11 -6.85
C ASP A 214 -12.90 1.19 -6.76
N SER A 215 -12.78 1.90 -5.65
CA SER A 215 -11.64 2.80 -5.51
C SER A 215 -10.38 2.12 -5.05
N ILE A 216 -10.48 1.17 -4.12
CA ILE A 216 -9.28 0.50 -3.61
C ILE A 216 -8.67 -0.41 -4.69
N LEU A 217 -9.48 -1.26 -5.30
CA LEU A 217 -9.00 -2.31 -6.21
C LEU A 217 -8.90 -1.87 -7.68
N ILE A 218 -9.38 -0.67 -8.04
CA ILE A 218 -9.31 -0.11 -9.40
C ILE A 218 -8.58 1.25 -9.42
N ASP A 219 -9.08 2.25 -8.67
CA ASP A 219 -8.52 3.61 -8.72
C ASP A 219 -7.14 3.72 -8.05
N GLU A 220 -6.94 3.08 -6.89
CA GLU A 220 -5.68 3.10 -6.13
C GLU A 220 -4.72 2.01 -6.59
N ALA A 221 -5.24 0.94 -7.19
CA ALA A 221 -4.49 -0.16 -7.79
C ALA A 221 -3.69 0.22 -9.07
N ARG A 222 -3.47 1.52 -9.29
CA ARG A 222 -2.61 2.07 -10.36
C ARG A 222 -1.15 2.13 -9.97
N THR A 223 -0.84 2.26 -8.68
CA THR A 223 0.53 2.37 -8.17
C THR A 223 0.80 1.25 -7.17
N PRO A 224 1.93 0.54 -7.28
CA PRO A 224 2.32 -0.45 -6.29
C PRO A 224 2.70 0.21 -4.95
N LEU A 225 2.65 -0.57 -3.89
CA LEU A 225 3.23 -0.22 -2.60
C LEU A 225 4.72 -0.53 -2.63
N ILE A 226 5.54 0.46 -2.29
CA ILE A 226 7.01 0.34 -2.35
C ILE A 226 7.59 0.85 -1.04
N ILE A 227 8.46 0.06 -0.43
CA ILE A 227 9.38 0.51 0.61
C ILE A 227 10.73 0.71 -0.04
N SER A 228 11.21 1.96 -0.03
CA SER A 228 12.53 2.30 -0.55
C SER A 228 13.52 2.51 0.60
N GLY A 229 14.79 2.24 0.32
CA GLY A 229 15.90 2.50 1.23
C GLY A 229 17.14 2.96 0.48
N PRO A 230 18.16 3.42 1.22
CA PRO A 230 19.40 3.85 0.60
C PRO A 230 20.09 2.67 -0.11
N SER A 231 20.57 2.91 -1.32
CA SER A 231 21.37 1.98 -2.10
C SER A 231 22.85 2.03 -1.73
N GLN A 232 23.60 1.03 -2.18
CA GLN A 232 25.04 1.17 -2.36
C GLN A 232 25.34 2.30 -3.35
N ASP A 233 26.43 3.00 -3.10
CA ASP A 233 26.88 4.12 -3.92
C ASP A 233 27.37 3.60 -5.30
N ARG A 234 26.66 4.01 -6.37
CA ARG A 234 27.00 3.72 -7.77
C ARG A 234 27.54 4.93 -8.51
N SER A 235 27.97 5.97 -7.79
CA SER A 235 28.47 7.22 -8.37
C SER A 235 29.59 7.01 -9.38
N GLU A 236 30.49 6.04 -9.14
CA GLU A 236 31.57 5.74 -10.08
C GLU A 236 31.04 5.23 -11.42
N LEU A 237 30.05 4.33 -11.43
CA LEU A 237 29.45 3.83 -12.67
C LEU A 237 28.80 4.98 -13.48
N TYR A 238 28.09 5.90 -12.83
CA TYR A 238 27.52 7.08 -13.49
C TYR A 238 28.59 7.97 -14.09
N LYS A 239 29.68 8.26 -13.37
CA LYS A 239 30.80 9.05 -13.89
C LYS A 239 31.45 8.37 -15.08
N THR A 240 31.69 7.06 -15.00
CA THR A 240 32.28 6.28 -16.09
C THR A 240 31.39 6.32 -17.33
N ILE A 241 30.07 6.13 -17.17
CA ILE A 241 29.12 6.20 -18.29
C ILE A 241 29.01 7.63 -18.83
N ASP A 242 29.05 8.66 -17.98
CA ASP A 242 28.97 10.05 -18.43
C ASP A 242 30.13 10.44 -19.36
N VAL A 243 31.32 9.84 -19.17
CA VAL A 243 32.46 10.01 -20.10
C VAL A 243 32.16 9.43 -21.48
N LEU A 244 31.41 8.33 -21.56
CA LEU A 244 31.04 7.64 -22.81
C LEU A 244 29.98 8.41 -23.62
N ILE A 245 28.93 8.92 -22.98
CA ILE A 245 27.75 9.46 -23.68
C ILE A 245 28.06 10.61 -24.67
N PRO A 246 29.00 11.53 -24.40
CA PRO A 246 29.42 12.55 -25.36
C PRO A 246 30.01 11.99 -26.67
N GLU A 247 30.57 10.77 -26.66
CA GLU A 247 31.09 10.10 -27.86
C GLU A 247 29.95 9.59 -28.78
N VAL A 248 28.72 9.50 -28.28
CA VAL A 248 27.54 9.01 -29.01
C VAL A 248 27.05 10.05 -30.04
N GLN A 249 27.19 9.71 -31.32
CA GLN A 249 26.82 10.53 -32.47
C GLN A 249 25.33 10.45 -32.81
N SER A 250 24.85 11.34 -33.69
CA SER A 250 23.43 11.40 -34.09
C SER A 250 22.93 10.16 -34.84
N GLU A 251 23.82 9.39 -35.45
CA GLU A 251 23.50 8.11 -36.11
C GLU A 251 23.30 6.95 -35.12
N HIS A 252 23.84 7.08 -33.90
CA HIS A 252 23.77 6.07 -32.84
C HIS A 252 22.44 6.10 -32.06
N PHE A 253 21.56 7.08 -32.29
CA PHE A 253 20.28 7.15 -31.57
C PHE A 253 19.15 7.77 -32.39
N THR A 254 17.92 7.47 -32.00
CA THR A 254 16.69 8.10 -32.52
C THR A 254 16.04 8.93 -31.41
N LEU A 255 15.55 10.12 -31.77
CA LEU A 255 14.89 11.05 -30.85
C LEU A 255 13.47 11.35 -31.35
N ASP A 256 12.47 11.05 -30.52
CA ASP A 256 11.08 11.49 -30.71
C ASP A 256 10.77 12.61 -29.71
N GLU A 257 10.82 13.86 -30.19
CA GLU A 257 10.55 15.05 -29.36
C GLU A 257 9.09 15.12 -28.89
N LYS A 258 8.15 14.54 -29.64
CA LYS A 258 6.72 14.58 -29.30
C LYS A 258 6.42 13.63 -28.15
N GLN A 259 7.07 12.47 -28.14
CA GLN A 259 6.94 11.49 -27.06
C GLN A 259 7.99 11.70 -25.95
N ARG A 260 8.98 12.59 -26.17
CA ARG A 260 10.14 12.81 -25.29
C ARG A 260 10.89 11.51 -24.99
N THR A 261 11.12 10.71 -26.02
CA THR A 261 11.81 9.43 -25.93
C THR A 261 13.07 9.44 -26.79
N VAL A 262 14.15 8.84 -26.29
CA VAL A 262 15.40 8.64 -27.01
C VAL A 262 15.83 7.19 -26.87
N VAL A 263 16.24 6.56 -27.97
CA VAL A 263 16.59 5.13 -28.03
C VAL A 263 17.82 4.94 -28.90
N PHE A 264 18.74 4.06 -28.51
CA PHE A 264 19.89 3.70 -29.35
C PHE A 264 19.44 3.00 -30.65
N THR A 265 20.15 3.26 -31.74
CA THR A 265 20.05 2.47 -32.97
C THR A 265 20.87 1.18 -32.82
N GLU A 266 20.74 0.26 -33.77
CA GLU A 266 21.57 -0.96 -33.81
C GLU A 266 23.07 -0.62 -33.88
N GLU A 267 23.45 0.29 -34.78
CA GLU A 267 24.82 0.84 -34.86
C GLU A 267 25.26 1.52 -33.55
N GLY A 268 24.33 2.21 -32.87
CA GLY A 268 24.60 2.81 -31.56
C GLY A 268 24.85 1.80 -30.45
N ASN A 269 24.09 0.69 -30.44
CA ASN A 269 24.30 -0.40 -29.48
C ASN A 269 25.66 -1.07 -29.71
N GLU A 270 26.03 -1.35 -30.96
CA GLU A 270 27.36 -1.91 -31.30
C GLU A 270 28.50 -0.99 -30.85
N PHE A 271 28.39 0.31 -31.14
CA PHE A 271 29.37 1.32 -30.72
C PHE A 271 29.53 1.35 -29.19
N VAL A 272 28.41 1.36 -28.46
CA VAL A 272 28.42 1.41 -27.01
C VAL A 272 28.97 0.11 -26.41
N GLU A 273 28.62 -1.05 -26.96
CA GLU A 273 29.12 -2.36 -26.51
C GLU A 273 30.64 -2.43 -26.60
N GLN A 274 31.21 -2.08 -27.76
CA GLN A 274 32.65 -2.06 -27.96
C GLN A 274 33.34 -1.13 -26.97
N ARG A 275 32.79 0.07 -26.78
CA ARG A 275 33.41 1.06 -25.91
C ARG A 275 33.33 0.68 -24.43
N LEU A 276 32.25 0.03 -24.01
CA LEU A 276 32.12 -0.48 -22.63
C LEU A 276 33.10 -1.62 -22.33
N HIS A 277 33.42 -2.47 -23.32
CA HIS A 277 34.50 -3.46 -23.19
C HIS A 277 35.87 -2.79 -23.04
N GLU A 278 36.18 -1.79 -23.88
CA GLU A 278 37.44 -1.04 -23.79
C GLU A 278 37.64 -0.34 -22.43
N MET A 279 36.53 0.08 -21.81
CA MET A 279 36.52 0.72 -20.49
C MET A 279 36.52 -0.28 -19.33
N GLY A 280 36.42 -1.59 -19.60
CA GLY A 280 36.33 -2.65 -18.59
C GLY A 280 35.04 -2.63 -17.78
N VAL A 281 34.00 -1.94 -18.27
CA VAL A 281 32.67 -1.89 -17.62
C VAL A 281 31.84 -3.12 -18.00
N LEU A 282 31.95 -3.54 -19.26
CA LEU A 282 31.33 -4.76 -19.76
C LEU A 282 32.39 -5.88 -19.84
N PRO A 283 32.26 -6.99 -19.08
CA PRO A 283 33.22 -8.08 -19.07
C PRO A 283 33.49 -8.68 -20.46
N GLU A 284 34.70 -9.20 -20.70
CA GLU A 284 35.03 -9.84 -21.99
C GLU A 284 34.11 -11.05 -22.26
N GLY A 285 33.49 -11.07 -23.45
CA GLY A 285 32.58 -12.15 -23.88
C GLY A 285 31.12 -11.95 -23.49
N GLN A 286 30.79 -10.90 -22.73
CA GLN A 286 29.42 -10.54 -22.35
C GLN A 286 28.86 -9.44 -23.28
N SER A 287 27.65 -9.61 -23.79
CA SER A 287 26.99 -8.67 -24.71
C SER A 287 25.97 -7.77 -23.97
N LEU A 288 25.59 -6.63 -24.57
CA LEU A 288 24.50 -5.78 -24.05
C LEU A 288 23.13 -6.48 -24.08
N TYR A 289 23.00 -7.55 -24.86
CA TYR A 289 21.77 -8.35 -24.95
C TYR A 289 21.64 -9.39 -23.83
N ASP A 290 22.72 -9.69 -23.12
CA ASP A 290 22.71 -10.69 -22.04
C ASP A 290 21.91 -10.17 -20.82
N PRO A 291 21.15 -11.03 -20.13
CA PRO A 291 20.37 -10.63 -18.94
C PRO A 291 21.21 -9.95 -17.86
N GLU A 292 22.45 -10.41 -17.66
CA GLU A 292 23.41 -9.91 -16.68
C GLU A 292 23.83 -8.45 -16.96
N SER A 293 23.76 -8.01 -18.22
CA SER A 293 24.14 -6.65 -18.66
C SER A 293 23.06 -5.61 -18.41
N THR A 294 21.87 -6.02 -17.98
CA THR A 294 20.68 -5.17 -17.83
C THR A 294 20.94 -3.89 -17.02
N THR A 295 21.71 -3.99 -15.94
CA THR A 295 22.05 -2.83 -15.11
C THR A 295 22.90 -1.82 -15.89
N ILE A 296 23.88 -2.27 -16.66
CA ILE A 296 24.74 -1.39 -17.48
C ILE A 296 23.89 -0.70 -18.55
N VAL A 297 23.06 -1.46 -19.26
CA VAL A 297 22.15 -0.95 -20.31
C VAL A 297 21.22 0.12 -19.74
N HIS A 298 20.67 -0.09 -18.54
CA HIS A 298 19.84 0.91 -17.86
C HIS A 298 20.59 2.23 -17.66
N HIS A 299 21.78 2.20 -17.06
CA HIS A 299 22.54 3.41 -16.72
C HIS A 299 23.00 4.16 -17.99
N VAL A 300 23.43 3.43 -19.02
CA VAL A 300 23.78 3.99 -20.33
C VAL A 300 22.56 4.68 -20.96
N THR A 301 21.39 4.06 -20.88
CA THR A 301 20.14 4.66 -21.38
C THR A 301 19.76 5.93 -20.61
N GLN A 302 19.93 5.94 -19.29
CA GLN A 302 19.69 7.16 -18.49
C GLN A 302 20.70 8.26 -18.80
N GLY A 303 21.98 7.91 -19.03
CA GLY A 303 22.98 8.83 -19.52
C GLY A 303 22.59 9.46 -20.86
N LEU A 304 22.14 8.65 -21.83
CA LEU A 304 21.65 9.15 -23.11
C LEU A 304 20.46 10.11 -22.93
N ARG A 305 19.48 9.76 -22.09
CA ARG A 305 18.33 10.62 -21.78
C ARG A 305 18.76 11.93 -21.14
N ALA A 306 19.64 11.89 -20.14
CA ALA A 306 20.16 13.08 -19.46
C ALA A 306 20.86 14.02 -20.45
N HIS A 307 21.62 13.50 -21.40
CA HIS A 307 22.32 14.30 -22.40
C HIS A 307 21.42 14.83 -23.52
N LYS A 308 20.50 14.02 -24.06
CA LYS A 308 19.74 14.36 -25.27
C LYS A 308 18.36 14.97 -25.01
N LEU A 309 17.69 14.63 -23.91
CA LEU A 309 16.35 15.13 -23.58
C LEU A 309 16.37 16.28 -22.56
N PHE A 310 17.26 16.22 -21.58
CA PHE A 310 17.28 17.19 -20.48
C PHE A 310 18.33 18.27 -20.72
N GLN A 311 17.85 19.47 -21.02
CA GLN A 311 18.68 20.65 -21.22
C GLN A 311 18.72 21.52 -19.96
N ARG A 312 19.94 21.94 -19.59
CA ARG A 312 20.18 22.95 -18.56
C ARG A 312 19.51 24.27 -18.93
N ASP A 313 19.05 25.00 -17.93
CA ASP A 313 18.30 26.26 -17.99
C ASP A 313 16.89 26.19 -18.63
N THR A 314 16.51 25.02 -19.15
CA THR A 314 15.15 24.74 -19.65
C THR A 314 14.40 23.79 -18.72
N HIS A 315 15.01 22.64 -18.40
CA HIS A 315 14.38 21.57 -17.62
C HIS A 315 14.89 21.50 -16.18
N TYR A 316 16.14 21.92 -15.96
CA TYR A 316 16.78 21.99 -14.67
C TYR A 316 17.81 23.13 -14.65
N ILE A 317 18.19 23.58 -13.45
CA ILE A 317 19.35 24.43 -13.23
C ILE A 317 20.30 23.75 -12.25
N VAL A 318 21.58 24.15 -12.29
CA VAL A 318 22.56 23.78 -11.27
C VAL A 318 22.79 24.98 -10.37
N ARG A 319 22.54 24.83 -9.08
CA ARG A 319 22.72 25.89 -8.08
C ARG A 319 23.20 25.32 -6.76
N ASP A 320 24.17 25.99 -6.14
CA ASP A 320 24.77 25.58 -4.87
C ASP A 320 25.36 24.15 -4.90
N GLY A 321 25.80 23.69 -6.09
CA GLY A 321 26.27 22.31 -6.27
C GLY A 321 25.16 21.27 -6.22
N GLU A 322 23.92 21.63 -6.58
CA GLU A 322 22.78 20.71 -6.67
C GLU A 322 21.98 20.94 -7.97
N VAL A 323 21.43 19.87 -8.54
CA VAL A 323 20.51 19.91 -9.68
C VAL A 323 19.08 20.19 -9.19
N MET A 324 18.48 21.29 -9.64
CA MET A 324 17.11 21.69 -9.29
C MET A 324 16.23 21.70 -10.53
N LEU A 325 15.11 20.96 -10.52
CA LEU A 325 14.17 20.91 -11.64
C LEU A 325 13.41 22.23 -11.79
N ILE A 326 13.11 22.61 -13.04
CA ILE A 326 12.30 23.78 -13.38
C ILE A 326 10.92 23.30 -13.83
N ASP A 327 9.86 23.95 -13.36
CA ASP A 327 8.53 23.80 -13.93
C ASP A 327 8.48 24.51 -15.29
N GLU A 328 8.32 23.74 -16.37
CA GLU A 328 8.31 24.23 -17.75
C GLU A 328 7.21 25.28 -18.02
N PHE A 329 6.11 25.28 -17.27
CA PHE A 329 5.02 26.22 -17.47
C PHE A 329 5.23 27.53 -16.70
N THR A 330 5.84 27.47 -15.52
CA THR A 330 5.97 28.64 -14.64
C THR A 330 7.39 29.19 -14.54
N GLY A 331 8.39 28.46 -15.04
CA GLY A 331 9.81 28.78 -14.91
C GLY A 331 10.31 28.73 -13.46
N ARG A 332 9.53 28.16 -12.53
CA ARG A 332 9.86 28.15 -11.10
C ARG A 332 10.73 26.94 -10.74
N MET A 333 11.70 27.17 -9.86
CA MET A 333 12.52 26.11 -9.27
C MET A 333 11.67 25.23 -8.34
N MET A 334 11.71 23.92 -8.55
CA MET A 334 11.04 22.90 -7.73
C MET A 334 12.04 22.29 -6.74
N LYS A 335 12.22 22.96 -5.59
CA LYS A 335 13.10 22.44 -4.52
C LYS A 335 12.60 21.11 -3.96
N GLY A 336 13.51 20.15 -3.80
CA GLY A 336 13.23 18.82 -3.25
C GLY A 336 12.62 17.82 -4.23
N ARG A 337 12.34 18.22 -5.48
CA ARG A 337 11.84 17.31 -6.52
C ARG A 337 13.01 16.71 -7.29
N ARG A 338 13.06 15.38 -7.39
CA ARG A 338 14.07 14.63 -8.14
C ARG A 338 13.40 13.75 -9.19
N LEU A 339 14.15 13.37 -10.23
CA LEU A 339 13.70 12.42 -11.24
C LEU A 339 13.97 10.98 -10.74
N SER A 340 13.13 10.04 -11.12
CA SER A 340 13.23 8.61 -10.75
C SER A 340 14.14 7.82 -11.71
N GLU A 341 14.36 6.53 -11.41
CA GLU A 341 15.07 5.58 -12.29
C GLU A 341 16.51 6.00 -12.63
N GLY A 342 17.26 6.52 -11.66
CA GLY A 342 18.66 6.94 -11.88
C GLY A 342 18.85 8.17 -12.78
N LEU A 343 17.78 8.71 -13.38
CA LEU A 343 17.88 9.82 -14.33
C LEU A 343 18.38 11.12 -13.69
N HIS A 344 18.02 11.36 -12.43
CA HIS A 344 18.52 12.54 -11.72
C HIS A 344 20.02 12.44 -11.46
N GLN A 345 20.49 11.25 -11.07
CA GLN A 345 21.90 10.93 -10.87
C GLN A 345 22.69 11.03 -12.18
N ALA A 346 22.12 10.60 -13.30
CA ALA A 346 22.72 10.80 -14.62
C ALA A 346 22.87 12.28 -14.99
N ILE A 347 21.91 13.15 -14.60
CA ILE A 347 22.04 14.61 -14.78
C ILE A 347 23.10 15.19 -13.82
N GLU A 348 23.16 14.71 -12.58
CA GLU A 348 24.20 15.11 -11.62
C GLU A 348 25.60 14.76 -12.13
N ALA A 349 25.78 13.57 -12.71
CA ALA A 349 27.02 13.16 -13.35
C ALA A 349 27.38 14.05 -14.54
N LYS A 350 26.42 14.28 -15.45
CA LYS A 350 26.56 15.16 -16.62
C LYS A 350 27.02 16.57 -16.29
N GLU A 351 26.58 17.10 -15.16
CA GLU A 351 26.89 18.47 -14.74
C GLU A 351 28.10 18.55 -13.79
N ASP A 352 28.80 17.44 -13.57
CA ASP A 352 29.93 17.31 -12.62
C ASP A 352 29.56 17.77 -11.19
N VAL A 353 28.38 17.34 -10.75
CA VAL A 353 27.81 17.65 -9.43
C VAL A 353 27.94 16.43 -8.51
N GLN A 354 27.91 16.65 -7.18
CA GLN A 354 27.89 15.55 -6.22
C GLN A 354 26.66 14.65 -6.45
N ILE A 355 26.90 13.46 -6.98
CA ILE A 355 25.90 12.43 -7.19
C ILE A 355 25.41 11.95 -5.83
N GLN A 356 24.11 12.03 -5.59
CA GLN A 356 23.54 11.48 -4.37
C GLN A 356 23.19 10.01 -4.56
N PRO A 357 23.31 9.18 -3.50
CA PRO A 357 22.87 7.80 -3.54
C PRO A 357 21.42 7.67 -4.00
N GLU A 358 21.17 6.64 -4.80
CA GLU A 358 19.82 6.27 -5.20
C GLU A 358 19.04 5.68 -4.03
N ASN A 359 17.73 5.86 -4.07
CA ASN A 359 16.81 5.06 -3.29
C ASN A 359 16.41 3.85 -4.12
N VAL A 360 16.59 2.66 -3.58
CA VAL A 360 16.24 1.39 -4.24
C VAL A 360 15.06 0.74 -3.56
N THR A 361 14.30 -0.04 -4.33
CA THR A 361 13.17 -0.83 -3.83
C THR A 361 13.67 -1.95 -2.91
N LEU A 362 13.34 -1.87 -1.62
CA LEU A 362 13.62 -2.95 -0.65
C LEU A 362 12.53 -4.01 -0.66
N ALA A 363 11.29 -3.58 -0.76
CA ALA A 363 10.13 -4.45 -0.82
C ALA A 363 9.03 -3.74 -1.63
N SER A 364 8.30 -4.51 -2.44
CA SER A 364 7.21 -3.97 -3.24
C SER A 364 6.13 -5.02 -3.43
N VAL A 365 4.87 -4.60 -3.51
CA VAL A 365 3.72 -5.43 -3.85
C VAL A 365 2.62 -4.57 -4.50
N THR A 366 1.93 -5.09 -5.50
CA THR A 366 0.72 -4.44 -6.03
C THR A 366 -0.49 -4.74 -5.13
N PHE A 367 -1.49 -3.85 -5.08
CA PHE A 367 -2.73 -4.14 -4.36
C PHE A 367 -3.41 -5.40 -4.88
N GLN A 368 -3.36 -5.62 -6.19
CA GLN A 368 -3.86 -6.81 -6.87
C GLN A 368 -3.29 -8.08 -6.23
N ASN A 369 -1.96 -8.20 -6.17
CA ASN A 369 -1.31 -9.39 -5.64
C ASN A 369 -1.40 -9.49 -4.12
N TYR A 370 -1.42 -8.37 -3.40
CA TYR A 370 -1.67 -8.37 -1.96
C TYR A 370 -3.05 -8.94 -1.62
N PHE A 371 -4.12 -8.45 -2.25
CA PHE A 371 -5.48 -8.94 -1.96
C PHE A 371 -5.74 -10.37 -2.46
N ARG A 372 -4.98 -10.85 -3.45
CA ARG A 372 -4.98 -12.26 -3.86
C ARG A 372 -4.37 -13.22 -2.84
N LEU A 373 -3.71 -12.73 -1.79
CA LEU A 373 -3.24 -13.56 -0.67
C LEU A 373 -4.37 -14.06 0.22
N TYR A 374 -5.54 -13.41 0.18
CA TYR A 374 -6.66 -13.79 1.05
C TYR A 374 -7.37 -15.04 0.55
N ASP A 375 -7.64 -16.00 1.45
CA ASP A 375 -8.44 -17.20 1.13
C ASP A 375 -9.82 -16.81 0.57
N LYS A 376 -10.38 -15.74 1.13
CA LYS A 376 -11.66 -15.17 0.72
C LYS A 376 -11.55 -13.65 0.63
N LEU A 377 -11.94 -13.10 -0.51
CA LEU A 377 -12.01 -11.67 -0.76
C LEU A 377 -13.45 -11.30 -1.12
N SER A 378 -13.93 -10.18 -0.60
CA SER A 378 -15.23 -9.62 -0.94
C SER A 378 -15.18 -8.10 -0.89
N GLY A 379 -16.19 -7.43 -1.42
CA GLY A 379 -16.21 -5.97 -1.36
C GLY A 379 -17.59 -5.36 -1.52
N MET A 380 -17.73 -4.11 -1.14
CA MET A 380 -18.98 -3.38 -1.24
C MET A 380 -18.76 -2.02 -1.87
N THR A 381 -19.68 -1.60 -2.73
CA THR A 381 -19.64 -0.27 -3.33
C THR A 381 -21.02 0.11 -3.90
N GLY A 382 -21.22 1.36 -4.29
CA GLY A 382 -22.43 1.80 -4.99
C GLY A 382 -22.38 1.61 -6.51
N THR A 383 -21.20 1.29 -7.05
CA THR A 383 -20.91 1.39 -8.48
C THR A 383 -19.82 0.40 -8.93
N ALA A 384 -20.05 -0.91 -8.87
CA ALA A 384 -19.08 -1.93 -9.31
C ALA A 384 -19.40 -2.55 -10.68
N ALA A 385 -20.64 -2.49 -11.14
CA ALA A 385 -21.11 -3.23 -12.31
C ALA A 385 -20.39 -2.84 -13.61
N THR A 386 -19.86 -1.62 -13.72
CA THR A 386 -19.08 -1.19 -14.89
C THR A 386 -17.74 -1.91 -15.00
N GLU A 387 -17.12 -2.25 -13.87
CA GLU A 387 -15.80 -2.89 -13.80
C GLU A 387 -15.90 -4.40 -13.51
N ALA A 388 -17.09 -4.99 -13.68
CA ALA A 388 -17.34 -6.39 -13.32
C ALA A 388 -16.41 -7.38 -14.05
N GLU A 389 -16.01 -7.06 -15.29
CA GLU A 389 -15.04 -7.86 -16.04
C GLU A 389 -13.64 -7.79 -15.44
N GLU A 390 -13.16 -6.59 -15.06
CA GLU A 390 -11.87 -6.40 -14.40
C GLU A 390 -11.81 -7.12 -13.05
N PHE A 391 -12.88 -7.00 -12.24
CA PHE A 391 -12.98 -7.71 -10.96
C PHE A 391 -12.93 -9.23 -11.12
N ALA A 392 -13.62 -9.77 -12.14
CA ALA A 392 -13.63 -11.20 -12.41
C ALA A 392 -12.29 -11.69 -12.99
N GLU A 393 -11.63 -10.91 -13.85
CA GLU A 393 -10.36 -11.29 -14.46
C GLU A 393 -9.22 -11.30 -13.43
N ILE A 394 -9.08 -10.21 -12.67
CA ILE A 394 -7.95 -9.98 -11.75
C ILE A 394 -8.16 -10.68 -10.40
N TYR A 395 -9.33 -10.49 -9.79
CA TYR A 395 -9.57 -10.90 -8.39
C TYR A 395 -10.48 -12.12 -8.25
N LYS A 396 -11.03 -12.64 -9.36
CA LYS A 396 -12.06 -13.70 -9.37
C LYS A 396 -13.32 -13.31 -8.59
N LEU A 397 -13.59 -12.01 -8.47
CA LEU A 397 -14.76 -11.48 -7.78
C LEU A 397 -15.93 -11.31 -8.75
N GLY A 398 -17.09 -11.89 -8.41
CA GLY A 398 -18.34 -11.60 -9.11
C GLY A 398 -18.98 -10.32 -8.57
N VAL A 399 -19.60 -9.52 -9.43
CA VAL A 399 -20.42 -8.36 -9.00
C VAL A 399 -21.90 -8.74 -8.98
N VAL A 400 -22.60 -8.36 -7.91
CA VAL A 400 -24.04 -8.54 -7.76
C VAL A 400 -24.70 -7.20 -7.41
N GLU A 401 -25.60 -6.74 -8.28
CA GLU A 401 -26.42 -5.56 -8.03
C GLU A 401 -27.56 -5.92 -7.08
N VAL A 402 -27.49 -5.39 -5.86
CA VAL A 402 -28.51 -5.62 -4.83
C VAL A 402 -29.64 -4.62 -5.00
N PRO A 403 -30.92 -5.05 -4.96
CA PRO A 403 -32.06 -4.13 -5.03
C PRO A 403 -32.00 -3.08 -3.91
N THR A 404 -32.46 -1.86 -4.19
CA THR A 404 -32.61 -0.83 -3.16
C THR A 404 -33.78 -1.16 -2.23
N ASN A 405 -33.68 -0.74 -0.95
CA ASN A 405 -34.77 -0.91 0.02
C ASN A 405 -36.04 -0.15 -0.42
N ARG A 406 -35.85 1.02 -1.04
CA ARG A 406 -36.91 1.87 -1.58
C ARG A 406 -36.60 2.28 -3.02
N PRO A 407 -37.60 2.49 -3.89
CA PRO A 407 -37.38 2.94 -5.26
C PRO A 407 -36.72 4.32 -5.32
N ILE A 408 -35.76 4.50 -6.22
CA ILE A 408 -35.07 5.79 -6.42
C ILE A 408 -36.04 6.79 -7.08
N GLN A 409 -36.21 7.97 -6.46
CA GLN A 409 -37.04 9.07 -6.98
C GLN A 409 -36.23 10.23 -7.56
N ARG A 410 -34.89 10.14 -7.54
CA ARG A 410 -33.99 11.17 -8.07
C ARG A 410 -34.22 11.39 -9.57
N ILE A 411 -34.24 12.66 -9.97
CA ILE A 411 -34.29 13.08 -11.38
C ILE A 411 -32.86 13.39 -11.85
N ASP A 412 -32.34 12.55 -12.74
CA ASP A 412 -31.04 12.77 -13.39
C ASP A 412 -31.24 13.53 -14.71
N GLU A 413 -30.84 14.79 -14.74
CA GLU A 413 -30.97 15.64 -15.93
C GLU A 413 -29.91 15.33 -16.98
N HIS A 414 -30.18 15.72 -18.21
CA HIS A 414 -29.20 15.66 -19.28
C HIS A 414 -28.09 16.69 -19.06
N ASP A 415 -26.87 16.34 -19.48
CA ASP A 415 -25.72 17.21 -19.38
C ASP A 415 -25.96 18.50 -20.18
N GLN A 416 -25.52 19.62 -19.61
CA GLN A 416 -25.56 20.95 -20.21
C GLN A 416 -24.15 21.29 -20.71
N VAL A 417 -23.95 21.29 -22.02
CA VAL A 417 -22.63 21.57 -22.61
C VAL A 417 -22.56 22.98 -23.15
N TYR A 418 -21.61 23.75 -22.64
CA TYR A 418 -21.30 25.13 -23.00
C TYR A 418 -20.08 25.19 -23.91
N ARG A 419 -19.94 26.30 -24.63
CA ARG A 419 -18.78 26.50 -25.50
C ARG A 419 -17.51 26.79 -24.70
N THR A 420 -17.59 27.70 -23.73
CA THR A 420 -16.44 28.16 -22.94
C THR A 420 -16.61 27.83 -21.46
N ALA A 421 -15.49 27.72 -20.73
CA ALA A 421 -15.50 27.49 -19.29
C ALA A 421 -16.19 28.64 -18.53
N ARG A 422 -16.07 29.88 -19.02
CA ARG A 422 -16.73 31.05 -18.41
C ARG A 422 -18.26 30.91 -18.45
N GLU A 423 -18.83 30.64 -19.63
CA GLU A 423 -20.27 30.44 -19.80
C GLU A 423 -20.81 29.31 -18.91
N LYS A 424 -20.03 28.22 -18.79
CA LYS A 424 -20.32 27.11 -17.88
C LYS A 424 -20.42 27.57 -16.42
N PHE A 425 -19.40 28.26 -15.91
CA PHE A 425 -19.37 28.69 -14.51
C PHE A 425 -20.46 29.73 -14.18
N ASP A 426 -20.75 30.65 -15.10
CA ASP A 426 -21.85 31.61 -14.94
C ASP A 426 -23.20 30.88 -14.81
N ALA A 427 -23.43 29.83 -15.61
CA ALA A 427 -24.62 29.01 -15.53
C ALA A 427 -24.70 28.17 -14.25
N ILE A 428 -23.57 27.64 -13.77
CA ILE A 428 -23.49 26.91 -12.49
C ILE A 428 -23.90 27.83 -11.33
N VAL A 429 -23.34 29.05 -11.28
CA VAL A 429 -23.65 30.03 -10.23
C VAL A 429 -25.13 30.40 -10.26
N LYS A 430 -25.71 30.58 -11.46
CA LYS A 430 -27.15 30.81 -11.63
C LYS A 430 -27.99 29.65 -11.09
N ALA A 431 -27.63 28.41 -11.42
CA ALA A 431 -28.35 27.23 -10.96
C ALA A 431 -28.28 27.05 -9.42
N ILE A 432 -27.12 27.33 -8.82
CA ILE A 432 -26.93 27.29 -7.36
C ILE A 432 -27.81 28.36 -6.69
N ARG A 433 -27.82 29.59 -7.24
CA ARG A 433 -28.65 30.69 -6.75
C ARG A 433 -30.14 30.34 -6.75
N GLU A 434 -30.67 29.86 -7.88
CA GLU A 434 -32.09 29.49 -8.00
C GLU A 434 -32.50 28.37 -7.04
N ALA A 435 -31.59 27.44 -6.74
CA ALA A 435 -31.81 26.39 -5.75
C ALA A 435 -31.76 26.93 -4.31
N ASN A 436 -30.76 27.77 -4.02
CA ASN A 436 -30.56 28.37 -2.71
C ASN A 436 -31.72 29.30 -2.31
N GLU A 437 -32.24 30.11 -3.25
CA GLU A 437 -33.43 30.97 -3.04
C GLU A 437 -34.69 30.16 -2.66
N LYS A 438 -34.79 28.90 -3.11
CA LYS A 438 -35.87 27.97 -2.74
C LYS A 438 -35.57 27.20 -1.44
N GLY A 439 -34.42 27.42 -0.82
CA GLY A 439 -33.94 26.65 0.33
C GLY A 439 -33.45 25.25 0.01
N GLN A 440 -33.30 24.87 -1.27
CA GLN A 440 -32.86 23.55 -1.66
C GLN A 440 -31.35 23.38 -1.37
N PRO A 441 -30.92 22.33 -0.63
CA PRO A 441 -29.50 22.09 -0.41
C PRO A 441 -28.80 21.68 -1.71
N VAL A 442 -27.58 22.18 -1.90
CA VAL A 442 -26.78 21.96 -3.10
C VAL A 442 -25.41 21.39 -2.77
N LEU A 443 -25.05 20.28 -3.40
CA LEU A 443 -23.70 19.72 -3.41
C LEU A 443 -23.09 19.91 -4.80
N VAL A 444 -21.97 20.62 -4.89
CA VAL A 444 -21.24 20.87 -6.14
C VAL A 444 -19.96 20.05 -6.18
N GLY A 445 -19.85 19.12 -7.13
CA GLY A 445 -18.62 18.35 -7.37
C GLY A 445 -17.74 19.00 -8.42
N THR A 446 -16.48 19.23 -8.08
CA THR A 446 -15.43 19.73 -8.99
C THR A 446 -14.31 18.71 -9.14
N THR A 447 -13.44 18.85 -10.14
CA THR A 447 -12.32 17.90 -10.39
C THR A 447 -10.98 18.33 -9.79
N SER A 448 -10.83 19.61 -9.40
CA SER A 448 -9.59 20.15 -8.85
C SER A 448 -9.83 21.23 -7.78
N ILE A 449 -8.84 21.41 -6.90
CA ILE A 449 -8.87 22.44 -5.85
C ILE A 449 -8.97 23.84 -6.48
N GLU A 450 -8.24 24.07 -7.58
CA GLU A 450 -8.27 25.34 -8.30
C GLU A 450 -9.68 25.71 -8.78
N LYS A 451 -10.42 24.74 -9.34
CA LYS A 451 -11.80 24.93 -9.79
C LYS A 451 -12.76 25.14 -8.62
N SER A 452 -12.54 24.46 -7.49
CA SER A 452 -13.27 24.71 -6.25
C SER A 452 -13.07 26.14 -5.74
N GLU A 453 -11.83 26.64 -5.72
CA GLU A 453 -11.52 28.02 -5.30
C GLU A 453 -12.07 29.06 -6.27
N LEU A 454 -12.01 28.79 -7.58
CA LEU A 454 -12.63 29.63 -8.59
C LEU A 454 -14.14 29.77 -8.33
N LEU A 455 -14.85 28.65 -8.18
CA LEU A 455 -16.28 28.66 -7.92
C LEU A 455 -16.63 29.33 -6.58
N SER A 456 -15.86 29.05 -5.53
CA SER A 456 -15.96 29.72 -4.22
C SER A 456 -15.87 31.25 -4.36
N SER A 457 -14.91 31.74 -5.14
CA SER A 457 -14.77 33.18 -5.41
C SER A 457 -15.98 33.79 -6.11
N LEU A 458 -16.61 33.04 -7.04
CA LEU A 458 -17.81 33.49 -7.75
C LEU A 458 -19.03 33.51 -6.82
N LEU A 459 -19.21 32.48 -5.99
CA LEU A 459 -20.30 32.44 -5.01
C LEU A 459 -20.16 33.52 -3.94
N LYS A 460 -18.94 33.86 -3.50
CA LYS A 460 -18.69 35.00 -2.59
C LYS A 460 -19.13 36.33 -3.20
N LYS A 461 -18.87 36.55 -4.50
CA LYS A 461 -19.32 37.76 -5.21
C LYS A 461 -20.85 37.88 -5.24
N GLU A 462 -21.55 36.75 -5.27
CA GLU A 462 -23.02 36.69 -5.25
C GLU A 462 -23.61 36.64 -3.83
N GLY A 463 -22.77 36.67 -2.79
CA GLY A 463 -23.21 36.68 -1.39
C GLY A 463 -23.81 35.35 -0.91
N ILE A 464 -23.52 34.23 -1.57
CA ILE A 464 -24.06 32.90 -1.22
C ILE A 464 -23.12 32.23 -0.20
N PRO A 465 -23.57 31.96 1.05
CA PRO A 465 -22.79 31.21 2.03
C PRO A 465 -22.55 29.78 1.56
N HIS A 466 -21.30 29.31 1.64
CA HIS A 466 -20.94 27.96 1.22
C HIS A 466 -19.71 27.45 1.97
N ASN A 467 -19.55 26.13 1.95
CA ASN A 467 -18.36 25.44 2.46
C ASN A 467 -17.58 24.79 1.30
N VAL A 468 -16.26 24.66 1.45
CA VAL A 468 -15.38 24.02 0.47
C VAL A 468 -14.65 22.85 1.12
N LEU A 469 -14.68 21.69 0.48
CA LEU A 469 -14.02 20.46 0.90
C LEU A 469 -12.89 20.15 -0.08
N ASN A 470 -11.66 20.04 0.41
CA ASN A 470 -10.46 19.89 -0.41
C ASN A 470 -9.68 18.58 -0.17
N ALA A 471 -10.29 17.62 0.53
CA ALA A 471 -9.72 16.32 0.89
C ALA A 471 -8.45 16.37 1.75
N ARG A 472 -8.29 17.42 2.59
CA ARG A 472 -7.14 17.57 3.49
C ARG A 472 -7.42 17.21 4.94
N HIS A 473 -8.64 17.46 5.42
CA HIS A 473 -9.02 17.28 6.82
C HIS A 473 -10.29 16.43 6.93
N HIS A 474 -10.13 15.10 6.85
CA HIS A 474 -11.26 14.17 6.71
C HIS A 474 -12.32 14.30 7.81
N GLU A 475 -11.92 14.52 9.07
CA GLU A 475 -12.85 14.67 10.19
C GLU A 475 -13.70 15.95 10.08
N GLN A 476 -13.05 17.10 9.84
CA GLN A 476 -13.74 18.38 9.64
C GLN A 476 -14.64 18.33 8.39
N GLU A 477 -14.18 17.69 7.33
CA GLU A 477 -14.97 17.50 6.12
C GLU A 477 -16.20 16.63 6.38
N ALA A 478 -16.07 15.55 7.15
CA ALA A 478 -17.19 14.71 7.54
C ALA A 478 -18.24 15.49 8.33
N MET A 479 -17.81 16.39 9.24
CA MET A 479 -18.72 17.29 9.95
C MET A 479 -19.49 18.19 8.98
N ILE A 480 -18.80 18.86 8.06
CA ILE A 480 -19.45 19.73 7.06
C ILE A 480 -20.43 18.94 6.18
N VAL A 481 -20.04 17.75 5.71
CA VAL A 481 -20.87 16.89 4.86
C VAL A 481 -22.11 16.41 5.60
N SER A 482 -22.00 16.13 6.90
CA SER A 482 -23.14 15.73 7.74
C SER A 482 -24.22 16.82 7.85
N GLU A 483 -23.85 18.08 7.60
CA GLU A 483 -24.76 19.23 7.59
C GLU A 483 -25.16 19.68 6.18
N ALA A 484 -24.55 19.13 5.12
CA ALA A 484 -24.79 19.55 3.73
C ALA A 484 -26.23 19.30 3.25
N GLY A 485 -27.00 18.48 3.96
CA GLY A 485 -28.42 18.21 3.68
C GLY A 485 -29.40 19.16 4.39
N LYS A 486 -28.93 20.18 5.13
CA LYS A 486 -29.78 21.19 5.78
C LYS A 486 -30.35 22.18 4.76
N LEU A 487 -31.49 22.79 5.11
CA LEU A 487 -32.15 23.79 4.27
C LEU A 487 -31.19 24.93 3.90
N GLY A 488 -31.06 25.24 2.61
CA GLY A 488 -30.23 26.31 2.07
C GLY A 488 -28.72 26.06 2.13
N ALA A 489 -28.25 24.88 2.54
CA ALA A 489 -26.82 24.58 2.59
C ALA A 489 -26.21 24.45 1.18
N VAL A 490 -25.06 25.09 0.96
CA VAL A 490 -24.28 24.96 -0.28
C VAL A 490 -22.89 24.44 0.07
N THR A 491 -22.52 23.30 -0.53
CA THR A 491 -21.23 22.64 -0.26
C THR A 491 -20.52 22.34 -1.57
N ILE A 492 -19.27 22.78 -1.71
CA ILE A 492 -18.39 22.45 -2.83
C ILE A 492 -17.46 21.32 -2.39
N ALA A 493 -17.44 20.22 -3.13
CA ALA A 493 -16.57 19.08 -2.92
C ALA A 493 -15.57 18.95 -4.07
N THR A 494 -14.28 18.92 -3.75
CA THR A 494 -13.23 18.57 -4.71
C THR A 494 -13.16 17.06 -4.87
N ASN A 495 -13.26 16.57 -6.11
CA ASN A 495 -13.38 15.17 -6.49
C ASN A 495 -14.45 14.44 -5.66
N MET A 496 -14.01 13.59 -4.73
CA MET A 496 -14.86 12.82 -3.83
C MET A 496 -14.64 13.18 -2.35
N ALA A 497 -14.24 14.43 -2.06
CA ALA A 497 -14.14 14.91 -0.68
C ALA A 497 -15.46 14.67 0.08
N GLY A 498 -15.37 14.32 1.36
CA GLY A 498 -16.54 13.88 2.14
C GLY A 498 -17.00 12.44 1.85
N ARG A 499 -16.14 11.59 1.30
CA ARG A 499 -16.45 10.17 1.09
C ARG A 499 -16.71 9.45 2.41
N GLY A 500 -17.50 8.38 2.35
CA GLY A 500 -17.88 7.59 3.53
C GLY A 500 -18.85 8.27 4.50
N THR A 501 -19.21 9.54 4.30
CA THR A 501 -20.22 10.24 5.12
C THR A 501 -21.55 10.37 4.37
N ASP A 502 -22.65 10.08 5.07
CA ASP A 502 -24.01 10.20 4.55
C ASP A 502 -24.53 11.64 4.63
N ILE A 503 -25.18 12.10 3.56
CA ILE A 503 -25.83 13.42 3.50
C ILE A 503 -27.32 13.18 3.75
N GLN A 504 -27.71 13.20 5.02
CA GLN A 504 -29.11 13.07 5.42
C GLN A 504 -29.82 14.43 5.25
N LEU A 505 -30.99 14.40 4.61
CA LEU A 505 -31.84 15.60 4.48
C LEU A 505 -32.29 16.03 5.89
N GLY A 506 -32.08 17.30 6.25
CA GLY A 506 -32.30 17.81 7.62
C GLY A 506 -31.10 17.70 8.57
N GLY A 507 -29.96 17.18 8.08
CA GLY A 507 -28.72 16.99 8.84
C GLY A 507 -28.63 15.62 9.51
N ASN A 508 -27.42 15.19 9.91
CA ASN A 508 -27.19 13.85 10.46
C ASN A 508 -27.68 13.69 11.91
N VAL A 509 -28.60 12.76 12.15
CA VAL A 509 -29.18 12.52 13.49
C VAL A 509 -28.14 11.99 14.48
N GLU A 510 -27.39 10.96 14.09
CA GLU A 510 -26.48 10.25 15.00
C GLU A 510 -25.37 11.16 15.50
N MET A 511 -24.79 11.98 14.61
CA MET A 511 -23.76 12.97 14.98
C MET A 511 -24.29 13.99 15.99
N LYS A 512 -25.54 14.46 15.82
CA LYS A 512 -26.16 15.39 16.78
C LYS A 512 -26.41 14.74 18.13
N VAL A 513 -26.82 13.47 18.15
CA VAL A 513 -27.02 12.71 19.40
C VAL A 513 -25.70 12.55 20.14
N ILE A 514 -24.63 12.15 19.45
CA ILE A 514 -23.29 12.02 20.03
C ILE A 514 -22.83 13.37 20.60
N GLN A 515 -22.89 14.45 19.83
CA GLN A 515 -22.50 15.79 20.30
C GLN A 515 -23.31 16.26 21.51
N ALA A 516 -24.62 15.99 21.53
CA ALA A 516 -25.47 16.34 22.67
C ALA A 516 -25.09 15.57 23.94
N LEU A 517 -24.71 14.29 23.81
CA LEU A 517 -24.28 13.46 24.93
C LEU A 517 -22.84 13.74 25.38
N GLU A 518 -21.98 14.23 24.49
CA GLU A 518 -20.65 14.72 24.89
C GLU A 518 -20.74 16.03 25.69
N ILE A 519 -21.70 16.89 25.37
CA ILE A 519 -21.96 18.14 26.08
C ILE A 519 -22.61 17.89 27.44
N ASP A 520 -23.53 16.92 27.52
CA ASP A 520 -24.22 16.53 28.76
C ASP A 520 -24.19 15.00 28.95
N PRO A 521 -23.09 14.44 29.51
CA PRO A 521 -22.93 13.00 29.69
C PRO A 521 -23.92 12.35 30.66
N GLU A 522 -24.54 13.15 31.54
CA GLU A 522 -25.53 12.68 32.53
C GLU A 522 -26.97 12.70 31.98
N ALA A 523 -27.18 13.26 30.78
CA ALA A 523 -28.47 13.26 30.13
C ALA A 523 -28.90 11.83 29.74
N ASN A 524 -30.20 11.55 29.87
CA ASN A 524 -30.75 10.28 29.42
C ASN A 524 -30.62 10.13 27.89
N PRO A 525 -29.82 9.17 27.38
CA PRO A 525 -29.57 9.02 25.94
C PRO A 525 -30.83 8.82 25.10
N ASP A 526 -31.83 8.12 25.65
CA ASP A 526 -33.08 7.84 24.94
C ASP A 526 -33.92 9.11 24.76
N GLU A 527 -33.96 9.98 25.77
CA GLU A 527 -34.69 11.25 25.72
C GLU A 527 -33.99 12.25 24.78
N VAL A 528 -32.65 12.31 24.82
CA VAL A 528 -31.85 13.14 23.92
C VAL A 528 -32.05 12.72 22.46
N ARG A 529 -32.02 11.41 22.18
CA ARG A 529 -32.26 10.86 20.85
C ARG A 529 -33.67 11.17 20.35
N ALA A 530 -34.71 10.92 21.16
CA ALA A 530 -36.09 11.18 20.77
C ALA A 530 -36.34 12.65 20.41
N ARG A 531 -35.78 13.59 21.19
CA ARG A 531 -35.87 15.03 20.90
C ARG A 531 -35.19 15.37 19.56
N ILE A 532 -33.98 14.89 19.33
CA ILE A 532 -33.21 15.19 18.10
C ILE A 532 -33.87 14.57 16.87
N GLU A 533 -34.46 13.38 17.00
CA GLU A 533 -35.23 12.74 15.92
C GLU A 533 -36.47 13.54 15.55
N GLU A 534 -37.18 14.12 16.52
CA GLU A 534 -38.33 15.00 16.28
C GLU A 534 -37.92 16.29 15.56
N GLU A 535 -36.87 16.97 16.05
CA GLU A 535 -36.31 18.17 15.39
C GLU A 535 -35.83 17.87 13.97
N HIS A 536 -35.16 16.74 13.77
CA HIS A 536 -34.70 16.29 12.47
C HIS A 536 -35.87 16.01 11.51
N ALA A 537 -36.95 15.38 11.98
CA ALA A 537 -38.12 15.09 11.16
C ALA A 537 -38.74 16.38 10.59
N ALA A 538 -38.84 17.43 11.41
CA ALA A 538 -39.35 18.73 10.99
C ALA A 538 -38.43 19.41 9.95
N GLU A 539 -37.12 19.39 10.15
CA GLU A 539 -36.15 19.95 9.20
C GLU A 539 -36.07 19.15 7.89
N LYS A 540 -36.11 17.81 7.99
CA LYS A 540 -36.13 16.92 6.83
C LYS A 540 -37.34 17.21 5.94
N GLN A 541 -38.51 17.42 6.52
CA GLN A 541 -39.73 17.71 5.78
C GLN A 541 -39.61 19.00 4.93
N LYS A 542 -39.01 20.07 5.47
CA LYS A 542 -38.76 21.31 4.73
C LYS A 542 -37.86 21.08 3.51
N VAL A 543 -36.82 20.25 3.68
CA VAL A 543 -35.87 19.93 2.60
C VAL A 543 -36.52 19.06 1.53
N LEU A 544 -37.40 18.13 1.91
CA LEU A 544 -38.18 17.33 0.95
C LEU A 544 -39.08 18.22 0.10
N GLU A 545 -39.76 19.19 0.72
CA GLU A 545 -40.61 20.18 0.03
C GLU A 545 -39.82 21.10 -0.90
N ALA A 546 -38.57 21.43 -0.55
CA ALA A 546 -37.63 22.16 -1.40
C ALA A 546 -37.09 21.33 -2.59
N GLY A 547 -37.46 20.05 -2.70
CA GLY A 547 -37.09 19.15 -3.81
C GLY A 547 -35.93 18.21 -3.50
N GLY A 548 -35.53 18.07 -2.24
CA GLY A 548 -34.42 17.22 -1.79
C GLY A 548 -33.04 17.74 -2.21
N LEU A 549 -32.00 16.92 -2.05
CA LEU A 549 -30.62 17.33 -2.37
C LEU A 549 -30.44 17.52 -3.88
N TYR A 550 -29.90 18.67 -4.28
CA TYR A 550 -29.47 18.93 -5.65
C TYR A 550 -27.96 18.70 -5.79
N VAL A 551 -27.58 17.74 -6.62
CA VAL A 551 -26.17 17.48 -6.95
C VAL A 551 -25.82 18.10 -8.29
N LEU A 552 -24.82 18.96 -8.31
CA LEU A 552 -24.30 19.59 -9.51
C LEU A 552 -22.86 19.13 -9.73
N ALA A 553 -22.52 18.69 -10.94
CA ALA A 553 -21.14 18.42 -11.32
C ALA A 553 -20.64 19.49 -12.29
N THR A 554 -19.43 20.01 -12.06
CA THR A 554 -18.86 21.06 -12.92
C THR A 554 -18.12 20.51 -14.13
N GLU A 555 -17.87 19.20 -14.17
CA GLU A 555 -17.17 18.44 -15.22
C GLU A 555 -17.56 16.95 -15.16
N ARG A 556 -17.16 16.20 -16.20
CA ARG A 556 -17.15 14.73 -16.20
C ARG A 556 -15.80 14.24 -15.70
N HIS A 557 -15.80 13.20 -14.86
CA HIS A 557 -14.57 12.49 -14.51
C HIS A 557 -14.11 11.58 -15.65
N GLU A 558 -12.89 11.07 -15.55
CA GLU A 558 -12.36 10.06 -16.47
C GLU A 558 -13.19 8.78 -16.48
N SER A 559 -13.83 8.46 -15.36
CA SER A 559 -14.69 7.29 -15.20
C SER A 559 -16.14 7.66 -14.94
N ARG A 560 -17.06 6.95 -15.60
CA ARG A 560 -18.51 7.08 -15.41
C ARG A 560 -18.92 6.69 -13.98
N ARG A 561 -18.15 5.79 -13.36
CA ARG A 561 -18.35 5.31 -12.00
C ARG A 561 -18.33 6.46 -10.98
N ILE A 562 -17.29 7.30 -11.04
CA ILE A 562 -17.10 8.44 -10.14
C ILE A 562 -18.25 9.46 -10.32
N ASP A 563 -18.66 9.73 -11.56
CA ASP A 563 -19.82 10.57 -11.84
C ASP A 563 -21.10 10.02 -11.19
N ASN A 564 -21.31 8.70 -11.27
CA ASN A 564 -22.48 8.05 -10.69
C ASN A 564 -22.44 8.03 -9.16
N GLN A 565 -21.26 7.95 -8.55
CA GLN A 565 -21.10 8.11 -7.11
C GLN A 565 -21.51 9.51 -6.65
N LEU A 566 -21.12 10.55 -7.41
CA LEU A 566 -21.52 11.92 -7.14
C LEU A 566 -23.04 12.07 -7.25
N ARG A 567 -23.67 11.59 -8.34
CA ARG A 567 -25.15 11.55 -8.47
C ARG A 567 -25.81 10.81 -7.30
N GLY A 568 -25.22 9.67 -6.91
CA GLY A 568 -25.64 8.83 -5.80
C GLY A 568 -25.61 9.50 -4.44
N ARG A 569 -25.03 10.71 -4.32
CA ARG A 569 -25.16 11.51 -3.10
C ARG A 569 -26.59 11.99 -2.86
N SER A 570 -27.39 12.14 -3.92
CA SER A 570 -28.81 12.53 -3.86
C SER A 570 -29.77 11.34 -4.06
N GLY A 571 -30.99 11.47 -3.53
CA GLY A 571 -32.10 10.53 -3.69
C GLY A 571 -31.95 9.21 -2.93
N ARG A 572 -31.35 9.26 -1.74
CA ARG A 572 -31.10 8.09 -0.88
C ARG A 572 -32.40 7.61 -0.22
N GLN A 573 -32.54 6.30 0.02
CA GLN A 573 -33.74 5.71 0.65
C GLN A 573 -35.08 6.16 0.02
N GLY A 574 -35.07 6.43 -1.29
CA GLY A 574 -36.25 6.89 -2.04
C GLY A 574 -36.64 8.35 -1.81
N ASP A 575 -35.79 9.14 -1.17
CA ASP A 575 -35.97 10.59 -1.07
C ASP A 575 -35.98 11.22 -2.49
N PRO A 576 -36.73 12.32 -2.70
CA PRO A 576 -36.63 13.12 -3.92
C PRO A 576 -35.25 13.76 -4.02
N GLY A 577 -34.87 14.13 -5.23
CA GLY A 577 -33.61 14.79 -5.47
C GLY A 577 -33.36 15.04 -6.94
N ARG A 578 -32.30 15.76 -7.25
CA ARG A 578 -31.94 16.15 -8.60
C ARG A 578 -30.45 16.00 -8.82
N SER A 579 -30.04 15.63 -10.03
CA SER A 579 -28.63 15.73 -10.44
C SER A 579 -28.48 16.34 -11.84
N SER A 580 -27.42 17.11 -12.05
CA SER A 580 -27.10 17.72 -13.34
C SER A 580 -25.59 17.89 -13.52
N PHE A 581 -25.14 17.86 -14.78
CA PHE A 581 -23.73 18.02 -15.15
C PHE A 581 -23.62 19.24 -16.07
N PHE A 582 -22.73 20.16 -15.74
CA PHE A 582 -22.41 21.35 -16.53
C PHE A 582 -21.02 21.15 -17.10
N LEU A 583 -20.87 21.16 -18.41
CA LEU A 583 -19.61 20.84 -19.11
C LEU A 583 -19.24 21.96 -20.07
N SER A 584 -17.96 22.06 -20.41
CA SER A 584 -17.47 22.94 -21.47
C SER A 584 -16.62 22.20 -22.49
N LEU A 585 -16.53 22.71 -23.72
CA LEU A 585 -15.61 22.17 -24.72
C LEU A 585 -14.13 22.34 -24.33
N GLU A 586 -13.85 23.25 -23.39
CA GLU A 586 -12.52 23.53 -22.84
C GLU A 586 -12.14 22.60 -21.67
N ASP A 587 -13.07 21.78 -21.18
CA ASP A 587 -12.81 20.82 -20.11
C ASP A 587 -11.86 19.71 -20.57
N ASP A 588 -11.07 19.14 -19.66
CA ASP A 588 -9.98 18.21 -19.99
C ASP A 588 -10.45 16.99 -20.80
N LEU A 589 -11.56 16.35 -20.40
CA LEU A 589 -12.12 15.21 -21.14
C LEU A 589 -12.52 15.60 -22.57
N MET A 590 -13.06 16.81 -22.74
CA MET A 590 -13.49 17.34 -24.04
C MET A 590 -12.30 17.79 -24.89
N ARG A 591 -11.24 18.33 -24.29
CA ARG A 591 -10.01 18.68 -25.00
C ARG A 591 -9.26 17.44 -25.52
N ILE A 592 -9.25 16.36 -24.74
CA ILE A 592 -8.52 15.13 -25.09
C ILE A 592 -9.32 14.28 -26.10
N PHE A 593 -10.65 14.20 -25.97
CA PHE A 593 -11.49 13.29 -26.76
C PHE A 593 -12.56 13.95 -27.62
N GLY A 594 -12.84 15.23 -27.40
CA GLY A 594 -13.70 16.04 -28.25
C GLY A 594 -12.95 16.36 -29.54
N SER A 595 -13.36 15.70 -30.62
CA SER A 595 -12.85 16.01 -31.95
C SER A 595 -13.03 17.50 -32.28
N GLU A 596 -12.08 18.12 -33.00
CA GLU A 596 -12.23 19.43 -33.68
C GLU A 596 -13.55 19.55 -34.49
N ARG A 597 -14.14 18.40 -34.85
CA ARG A 597 -15.46 18.30 -35.50
C ARG A 597 -16.63 18.79 -34.65
N LEU A 598 -16.57 18.69 -33.32
CA LEU A 598 -17.65 19.16 -32.43
C LEU A 598 -17.66 20.68 -32.38
N ASP A 599 -16.52 21.32 -32.11
CA ASP A 599 -16.42 22.78 -32.09
C ASP A 599 -16.77 23.40 -33.45
N SER A 600 -16.23 22.86 -34.55
CA SER A 600 -16.56 23.34 -35.91
C SER A 600 -18.02 23.10 -36.33
N MET A 601 -18.68 22.05 -35.82
CA MET A 601 -20.12 21.83 -36.03
C MET A 601 -20.95 22.83 -35.22
N LEU A 602 -20.53 23.17 -34.01
CA LEU A 602 -21.23 24.10 -33.12
C LEU A 602 -21.13 25.56 -33.60
N GLN A 603 -19.97 25.96 -34.11
CA GLN A 603 -19.81 27.26 -34.79
C GLN A 603 -20.76 27.38 -36.00
N LYS A 604 -20.98 26.29 -36.75
CA LYS A 604 -21.91 26.26 -37.89
C LYS A 604 -23.39 26.25 -37.48
N LEU A 605 -23.71 25.81 -36.27
CA LEU A 605 -25.07 25.77 -35.72
C LEU A 605 -25.54 27.12 -35.17
N GLY A 606 -24.67 28.13 -35.07
CA GLY A 606 -25.05 29.49 -34.70
C GLY A 606 -25.44 29.67 -33.22
N MET A 607 -24.82 28.89 -32.32
CA MET A 607 -25.10 28.93 -30.88
C MET A 607 -24.76 30.30 -30.28
N LYS A 608 -25.67 30.87 -29.48
CA LYS A 608 -25.44 32.16 -28.83
C LYS A 608 -24.68 31.99 -27.52
N GLU A 609 -24.02 33.06 -27.08
CA GLU A 609 -23.31 33.11 -25.79
C GLU A 609 -24.28 32.80 -24.64
N GLY A 610 -23.92 31.82 -23.80
CA GLY A 610 -24.73 31.39 -22.65
C GLY A 610 -25.84 30.38 -22.95
N GLU A 611 -25.99 29.93 -24.19
CA GLU A 611 -26.88 28.80 -24.53
C GLU A 611 -26.17 27.45 -24.27
N ALA A 612 -26.89 26.49 -23.67
CA ALA A 612 -26.37 25.15 -23.43
C ALA A 612 -26.92 24.14 -24.45
N ILE A 613 -26.08 23.20 -24.87
CA ILE A 613 -26.52 22.05 -25.66
C ILE A 613 -27.03 20.98 -24.71
N VAL A 614 -28.33 20.67 -24.80
CA VAL A 614 -28.96 19.61 -24.02
C VAL A 614 -29.60 18.62 -24.98
N HIS A 615 -28.89 17.55 -25.32
CA HIS A 615 -29.44 16.52 -26.20
C HIS A 615 -28.87 15.13 -25.89
N PRO A 616 -29.69 14.05 -25.92
CA PRO A 616 -29.26 12.69 -25.56
C PRO A 616 -28.04 12.14 -26.32
N TRP A 617 -27.80 12.63 -27.54
CA TRP A 617 -26.62 12.22 -28.33
C TRP A 617 -25.28 12.68 -27.72
N VAL A 618 -25.26 13.81 -27.00
CA VAL A 618 -24.05 14.35 -26.37
C VAL A 618 -23.65 13.44 -25.24
N ASN A 619 -24.60 13.09 -24.35
CA ASN A 619 -24.41 12.13 -23.28
C ASN A 619 -23.86 10.79 -23.82
N LYS A 620 -24.42 10.28 -24.92
CA LYS A 620 -23.94 9.03 -25.53
C LYS A 620 -22.52 9.14 -26.10
N SER A 621 -22.12 10.32 -26.57
CA SER A 621 -20.77 10.56 -27.09
C SER A 621 -19.76 10.70 -25.96
N LEU A 622 -20.13 11.40 -24.88
CA LEU A 622 -19.35 11.48 -23.63
C LEU A 622 -19.17 10.11 -22.98
N GLU A 623 -20.23 9.31 -22.88
CA GLU A 623 -20.13 7.94 -22.35
C GLU A 623 -19.16 7.08 -23.15
N LYS A 624 -19.10 7.25 -24.48
CA LYS A 624 -18.11 6.56 -25.32
C LYS A 624 -16.69 7.07 -25.10
N ALA A 625 -16.51 8.36 -24.83
CA ALA A 625 -15.20 8.93 -24.52
C ALA A 625 -14.68 8.40 -23.18
N GLN A 626 -15.52 8.44 -22.13
CA GLN A 626 -15.20 7.86 -20.82
C GLN A 626 -14.87 6.37 -20.93
N GLY A 627 -15.67 5.58 -21.66
CA GLY A 627 -15.37 4.15 -21.85
C GLY A 627 -14.05 3.87 -22.56
N LYS A 628 -13.58 4.76 -23.43
CA LYS A 628 -12.23 4.65 -24.03
C LYS A 628 -11.11 4.98 -23.04
N VAL A 629 -11.33 5.96 -22.16
CA VAL A 629 -10.39 6.30 -21.09
C VAL A 629 -10.30 5.16 -20.08
N GLU A 630 -11.44 4.61 -19.66
CA GLU A 630 -11.52 3.47 -18.76
C GLU A 630 -10.82 2.24 -19.36
N ALA A 631 -11.08 1.90 -20.62
CA ALA A 631 -10.39 0.79 -21.30
C ALA A 631 -8.87 0.99 -21.36
N ARG A 632 -8.40 2.20 -21.69
CA ARG A 632 -6.97 2.53 -21.68
C ARG A 632 -6.36 2.39 -20.28
N ASN A 633 -7.04 2.89 -19.26
CA ASN A 633 -6.57 2.80 -17.87
C ASN A 633 -6.55 1.34 -17.38
N PHE A 634 -7.53 0.54 -17.80
CA PHE A 634 -7.57 -0.90 -17.55
C PHE A 634 -6.38 -1.61 -18.22
N ASP A 635 -6.08 -1.30 -19.49
CA ASP A 635 -4.92 -1.88 -20.18
C ASP A 635 -3.59 -1.56 -19.48
N ILE A 636 -3.42 -0.33 -18.98
CA ILE A 636 -2.22 0.07 -18.20
C ILE A 636 -2.13 -0.75 -16.91
N ARG A 637 -3.22 -0.85 -16.14
CA ARG A 637 -3.23 -1.66 -14.90
C ARG A 637 -2.98 -3.14 -15.18
N LYS A 638 -3.57 -3.67 -16.25
CA LYS A 638 -3.38 -5.04 -16.69
C LYS A 638 -1.94 -5.33 -17.08
N GLN A 639 -1.27 -4.39 -17.76
CA GLN A 639 0.16 -4.50 -18.06
C GLN A 639 1.00 -4.49 -16.78
N LEU A 640 0.78 -3.52 -15.89
CA LEU A 640 1.49 -3.44 -14.60
C LEU A 640 1.35 -4.72 -13.77
N LEU A 641 0.13 -5.27 -13.69
CA LEU A 641 -0.13 -6.54 -13.00
C LEU A 641 0.63 -7.70 -13.63
N LYS A 642 0.66 -7.80 -14.97
CA LYS A 642 1.37 -8.89 -15.66
C LYS A 642 2.86 -8.92 -15.36
N TYR A 643 3.51 -7.76 -15.24
CA TYR A 643 4.92 -7.67 -14.83
C TYR A 643 5.09 -8.02 -13.35
N ASP A 644 4.21 -7.52 -12.47
CA ASP A 644 4.26 -7.86 -11.04
C ASP A 644 3.93 -9.32 -10.77
N ASP A 645 3.11 -10.00 -11.58
CA ASP A 645 2.81 -11.44 -11.42
C ASP A 645 4.09 -12.29 -11.50
N VAL A 646 5.02 -11.93 -12.40
CA VAL A 646 6.34 -12.59 -12.51
C VAL A 646 7.14 -12.40 -11.23
N MET A 647 7.20 -11.16 -10.73
CA MET A 647 7.87 -10.82 -9.46
C MET A 647 7.21 -11.53 -8.28
N ASN A 648 5.88 -11.67 -8.32
CA ASN A 648 5.09 -12.18 -7.22
C ASN A 648 5.30 -13.68 -7.02
N ASP A 649 5.46 -14.44 -8.09
CA ASP A 649 5.77 -15.87 -8.00
C ASP A 649 7.15 -16.10 -7.36
N GLN A 650 8.16 -15.31 -7.75
CA GLN A 650 9.49 -15.32 -7.13
C GLN A 650 9.43 -14.85 -5.67
N ARG A 651 8.70 -13.76 -5.39
CA ARG A 651 8.49 -13.22 -4.05
C ARG A 651 7.86 -14.24 -3.12
N LYS A 652 6.85 -14.99 -3.57
CA LYS A 652 6.22 -16.05 -2.78
C LYS A 652 7.21 -17.14 -2.42
N ALA A 653 8.05 -17.57 -3.37
CA ALA A 653 9.09 -18.55 -3.10
C ALA A 653 10.07 -18.06 -2.02
N ILE A 654 10.61 -16.84 -2.19
CA ILE A 654 11.56 -16.25 -1.24
C ILE A 654 10.93 -16.01 0.12
N PHE A 655 9.72 -15.43 0.20
CA PHE A 655 9.06 -15.16 1.46
C PHE A 655 8.64 -16.45 2.19
N SER A 656 8.22 -17.48 1.45
CA SER A 656 7.94 -18.79 2.03
C SER A 656 9.18 -19.42 2.65
N GLN A 657 10.28 -19.49 1.88
CA GLN A 657 11.55 -20.04 2.35
C GLN A 657 12.09 -19.26 3.54
N ARG A 658 12.02 -17.92 3.49
CA ARG A 658 12.43 -17.06 4.58
C ARG A 658 11.63 -17.33 5.86
N ARG A 659 10.30 -17.45 5.75
CA ARG A 659 9.43 -17.77 6.89
C ARG A 659 9.71 -19.17 7.45
N GLU A 660 9.98 -20.14 6.59
CA GLU A 660 10.37 -21.49 6.98
C GLU A 660 11.67 -21.46 7.80
N ILE A 661 12.72 -20.82 7.30
CA ILE A 661 14.00 -20.62 8.01
C ILE A 661 13.79 -19.91 9.35
N MET A 662 12.95 -18.86 9.39
CA MET A 662 12.62 -18.16 10.64
C MET A 662 11.89 -19.05 11.65
N SER A 663 11.04 -19.95 11.19
CA SER A 663 10.28 -20.87 12.05
C SER A 663 11.05 -22.12 12.46
N ALA A 664 12.08 -22.49 11.70
CA ALA A 664 12.87 -23.67 11.93
C ALA A 664 13.72 -23.54 13.20
N ASN A 665 13.72 -24.61 13.99
CA ASN A 665 14.59 -24.78 15.16
C ASN A 665 16.00 -25.25 14.75
N GLU A 666 16.11 -25.93 13.61
CA GLU A 666 17.35 -26.44 13.03
C GLU A 666 17.40 -26.10 11.55
N VAL A 667 18.52 -25.51 11.12
CA VAL A 667 18.76 -25.07 9.73
C VAL A 667 20.05 -25.66 9.14
N ALA A 668 20.73 -26.53 9.90
CA ALA A 668 22.00 -27.12 9.53
C ALA A 668 21.87 -27.97 8.25
N GLU A 669 20.79 -28.75 8.12
CA GLU A 669 20.50 -29.55 6.92
C GLU A 669 20.37 -28.66 5.67
N ILE A 670 19.72 -27.49 5.80
CA ILE A 670 19.61 -26.53 4.68
C ILE A 670 21.00 -26.00 4.29
N ALA A 671 21.84 -25.66 5.27
CA ALA A 671 23.19 -25.17 5.01
C ALA A 671 24.12 -26.26 4.44
N GLU A 672 23.92 -27.51 4.85
CA GLU A 672 24.60 -28.69 4.33
C GLU A 672 24.24 -28.96 2.87
N ASP A 673 22.95 -29.02 2.54
CA ASP A 673 22.47 -29.20 1.17
C ASP A 673 23.01 -28.10 0.24
N MET A 674 23.01 -26.84 0.70
CA MET A 674 23.59 -25.73 -0.07
C MET A 674 25.08 -25.95 -0.34
N ARG A 675 25.84 -26.40 0.67
CA ARG A 675 27.29 -26.64 0.57
C ARG A 675 27.61 -27.82 -0.34
N HIS A 676 26.85 -28.91 -0.24
CA HIS A 676 27.01 -30.07 -1.13
C HIS A 676 26.69 -29.69 -2.58
N GLN A 677 25.65 -28.90 -2.83
CA GLN A 677 25.38 -28.41 -4.19
C GLN A 677 26.51 -27.53 -4.72
N VAL A 678 27.09 -26.65 -3.88
CA VAL A 678 28.26 -25.85 -4.27
C VAL A 678 29.46 -26.75 -4.63
N ILE A 679 29.66 -27.85 -3.92
CA ILE A 679 30.70 -28.84 -4.24
C ILE A 679 30.46 -29.47 -5.61
N GLU A 680 29.22 -29.87 -5.91
CA GLU A 680 28.84 -30.40 -7.23
C GLU A 680 29.13 -29.38 -8.33
N ASP A 681 28.69 -28.13 -8.14
CA ASP A 681 28.86 -27.04 -9.12
C ASP A 681 30.35 -26.71 -9.36
N LEU A 682 31.18 -26.72 -8.31
CA LEU A 682 32.63 -26.52 -8.41
C LEU A 682 33.32 -27.63 -9.21
N VAL A 683 32.92 -28.89 -8.97
CA VAL A 683 33.48 -30.02 -9.71
C VAL A 683 33.05 -29.95 -11.17
N ASP A 684 31.78 -29.68 -11.48
CA ASP A 684 31.31 -29.61 -12.87
C ASP A 684 31.95 -28.46 -13.65
N THR A 685 32.23 -27.34 -13.00
CA THR A 685 32.82 -26.17 -13.63
C THR A 685 34.30 -26.41 -13.98
N HIS A 686 35.09 -26.98 -13.06
CA HIS A 686 36.54 -27.11 -13.25
C HIS A 686 36.98 -28.49 -13.73
N LEU A 687 36.16 -29.52 -13.55
CA LEU A 687 36.37 -30.90 -13.98
C LEU A 687 35.20 -31.34 -14.89
N PRO A 688 35.09 -30.83 -16.13
CA PRO A 688 33.90 -31.01 -16.97
C PRO A 688 33.53 -32.48 -17.20
N PRO A 689 32.24 -32.85 -17.17
CA PRO A 689 31.83 -34.24 -17.29
C PRO A 689 32.34 -34.87 -18.59
N LYS A 690 32.85 -36.10 -18.49
CA LYS A 690 33.45 -36.88 -19.60
C LYS A 690 34.75 -36.30 -20.17
N SER A 691 35.42 -35.38 -19.47
CA SER A 691 36.78 -34.98 -19.81
C SER A 691 37.81 -35.96 -19.23
N TYR A 692 39.01 -35.97 -19.80
CA TYR A 692 40.15 -36.66 -19.20
C TYR A 692 40.75 -35.81 -18.08
N SER A 693 41.48 -36.45 -17.16
CA SER A 693 42.07 -35.78 -16.00
C SER A 693 42.99 -34.63 -16.41
N ASP A 694 43.75 -34.77 -17.49
CA ASP A 694 44.66 -33.74 -18.05
C ASP A 694 43.96 -32.48 -18.58
N GLN A 695 42.65 -32.51 -18.75
CA GLN A 695 41.83 -31.38 -19.19
C GLN A 695 41.19 -30.60 -18.03
N TRP A 696 41.38 -31.07 -16.79
CA TRP A 696 40.84 -30.41 -15.59
C TRP A 696 41.61 -29.14 -15.26
N ASP A 697 40.87 -28.09 -14.89
CA ASP A 697 41.44 -26.86 -14.35
C ASP A 697 41.70 -27.00 -12.84
N MET A 698 42.75 -27.74 -12.48
CA MET A 698 43.09 -27.97 -11.07
C MET A 698 43.64 -26.73 -10.36
N ALA A 699 44.10 -25.72 -11.11
CA ALA A 699 44.54 -24.45 -10.53
C ALA A 699 43.33 -23.62 -10.10
N GLY A 700 42.38 -23.39 -11.00
CA GLY A 700 41.13 -22.71 -10.68
C GLY A 700 40.31 -23.46 -9.64
N PHE A 701 40.29 -24.80 -9.70
CA PHE A 701 39.60 -25.63 -8.70
C PHE A 701 40.17 -25.44 -7.29
N HIS A 702 41.50 -25.43 -7.13
CA HIS A 702 42.14 -25.21 -5.83
C HIS A 702 41.79 -23.83 -5.25
N ASP A 703 41.88 -22.78 -6.07
CA ASP A 703 41.54 -21.41 -5.66
C ASP A 703 40.05 -21.29 -5.29
N ALA A 704 39.16 -21.95 -6.05
CA ALA A 704 37.74 -21.94 -5.81
C ALA A 704 37.34 -22.71 -4.53
N VAL A 705 37.94 -23.88 -4.29
CA VAL A 705 37.78 -24.65 -3.04
C VAL A 705 38.23 -23.82 -1.83
N GLN A 706 39.37 -23.15 -1.93
CA GLN A 706 39.86 -22.30 -0.85
C GLN A 706 38.94 -21.10 -0.58
N THR A 707 38.45 -20.46 -1.64
CA THR A 707 37.62 -19.25 -1.52
C THR A 707 36.20 -19.56 -1.05
N GLN A 708 35.58 -20.62 -1.58
CA GLN A 708 34.17 -20.95 -1.33
C GLN A 708 33.98 -21.89 -0.13
N LEU A 709 34.89 -22.84 0.08
CA LEU A 709 34.79 -23.82 1.18
C LEU A 709 35.73 -23.49 2.35
N GLY A 710 36.68 -22.57 2.17
CA GLY A 710 37.67 -22.24 3.20
C GLY A 710 38.68 -23.36 3.47
N LEU A 711 38.79 -24.33 2.56
CA LEU A 711 39.62 -25.52 2.71
C LEU A 711 40.88 -25.40 1.85
N ASP A 712 42.04 -25.72 2.43
CA ASP A 712 43.30 -25.86 1.69
C ASP A 712 43.63 -27.35 1.57
N LEU A 713 43.12 -27.97 0.50
CA LEU A 713 43.28 -29.39 0.21
C LEU A 713 44.30 -29.59 -0.93
N PRO A 714 45.05 -30.70 -0.94
CA PRO A 714 46.01 -31.02 -2.00
C PRO A 714 45.29 -31.53 -3.26
N VAL A 715 44.29 -30.79 -3.76
CA VAL A 715 43.44 -31.22 -4.88
C VAL A 715 44.27 -31.48 -6.15
N LYS A 716 45.35 -30.71 -6.37
CA LYS A 716 46.26 -30.89 -7.50
C LYS A 716 46.90 -32.28 -7.54
N ASP A 717 47.18 -32.86 -6.37
CA ASP A 717 47.79 -34.17 -6.26
C ASP A 717 46.79 -35.28 -6.61
N TRP A 718 45.48 -35.04 -6.40
CA TRP A 718 44.43 -36.03 -6.69
C TRP A 718 44.30 -36.36 -8.18
N GLN A 719 44.66 -35.44 -9.07
CA GLN A 719 44.65 -35.65 -10.52
C GLN A 719 45.67 -36.72 -10.95
N GLU A 720 46.76 -36.89 -10.21
CA GLU A 720 47.84 -37.83 -10.51
C GLU A 720 47.59 -39.24 -9.93
N GLU A 721 46.57 -39.40 -9.09
CA GLU A 721 46.23 -40.67 -8.46
C GLU A 721 45.49 -41.63 -9.43
N GLU A 722 45.90 -42.90 -9.48
CA GLU A 722 45.21 -43.91 -10.30
C GLU A 722 43.79 -44.19 -9.76
N GLY A 723 42.80 -44.07 -10.64
CA GLY A 723 41.40 -44.39 -10.33
C GLY A 723 40.59 -43.24 -9.72
N VAL A 724 41.16 -42.04 -9.63
CA VAL A 724 40.40 -40.83 -9.24
C VAL A 724 39.64 -40.30 -10.45
N ASP A 725 38.32 -40.27 -10.33
CA ASP A 725 37.41 -39.61 -11.28
C ASP A 725 36.62 -38.49 -10.56
N GLN A 726 35.69 -37.86 -11.29
CA GLN A 726 34.87 -36.76 -10.77
C GLN A 726 34.09 -37.15 -9.52
N GLU A 727 33.55 -38.36 -9.46
CA GLU A 727 32.77 -38.83 -8.32
C GLU A 727 33.65 -39.01 -7.09
N VAL A 728 34.87 -39.56 -7.26
CA VAL A 728 35.84 -39.66 -6.16
C VAL A 728 36.26 -38.28 -5.65
N VAL A 729 36.44 -37.30 -6.54
CA VAL A 729 36.76 -35.91 -6.13
C VAL A 729 35.60 -35.29 -5.36
N ARG A 730 34.35 -35.48 -5.80
CA ARG A 730 33.13 -35.01 -5.10
C ARG A 730 33.02 -35.60 -3.70
N GLU A 731 33.14 -36.92 -3.58
CA GLU A 731 33.08 -37.63 -2.29
C GLU A 731 34.15 -37.13 -1.33
N ARG A 732 35.41 -37.04 -1.77
CA ARG A 732 36.52 -36.54 -0.94
C ARG A 732 36.29 -35.11 -0.47
N LEU A 733 35.78 -34.25 -1.34
CA LEU A 733 35.54 -32.84 -1.01
C LEU A 733 34.36 -32.70 -0.03
N ALA A 734 33.28 -33.46 -0.22
CA ALA A 734 32.14 -33.52 0.69
C ALA A 734 32.57 -33.99 2.09
N GLU A 735 33.29 -35.12 2.18
CA GLU A 735 33.78 -35.66 3.46
C GLU A 735 34.68 -34.66 4.20
N ALA A 736 35.61 -34.01 3.49
CA ALA A 736 36.49 -33.00 4.08
C ALA A 736 35.70 -31.76 4.56
N SER A 737 34.71 -31.33 3.80
CA SER A 737 33.85 -30.19 4.12
C SER A 737 32.93 -30.45 5.30
N ASP A 738 32.37 -31.65 5.38
CA ASP A 738 31.52 -32.08 6.49
C ASP A 738 32.32 -32.21 7.79
N ALA A 739 33.53 -32.79 7.72
CA ALA A 739 34.44 -32.87 8.86
C ALA A 739 34.83 -31.48 9.38
N PHE A 740 35.17 -30.56 8.48
CA PHE A 740 35.50 -29.17 8.82
C PHE A 740 34.32 -28.45 9.48
N THR A 741 33.11 -28.63 8.96
CA THR A 741 31.90 -28.02 9.49
C THR A 741 31.54 -28.61 10.86
N ALA A 742 31.71 -29.91 11.06
CA ALA A 742 31.48 -30.58 12.35
C ALA A 742 32.47 -30.11 13.43
N GLU A 743 33.76 -29.97 13.10
CA GLU A 743 34.77 -29.42 14.03
C GLU A 743 34.40 -27.98 14.44
N LYS A 744 33.96 -27.19 13.47
CA LYS A 744 33.54 -25.81 13.68
C LYS A 744 32.29 -25.70 14.56
N ALA A 745 31.27 -26.53 14.30
CA ALA A 745 30.06 -26.58 15.12
C ALA A 745 30.41 -26.93 16.58
N ALA A 746 31.32 -27.89 16.79
CA ALA A 746 31.81 -28.24 18.12
C ALA A 746 32.57 -27.08 18.80
N ALA A 747 33.33 -26.28 18.03
CA ALA A 747 34.08 -25.14 18.56
C ALA A 747 33.18 -23.96 18.99
N PHE A 748 32.07 -23.71 18.29
CA PHE A 748 31.09 -22.67 18.66
C PHE A 748 30.03 -23.16 19.68
N GLY A 749 29.76 -24.46 19.69
CA GLY A 749 28.60 -25.06 20.35
C GLY A 749 27.34 -25.00 19.49
N ASP A 750 26.52 -26.04 19.55
CA ASP A 750 25.37 -26.27 18.65
C ASP A 750 24.38 -25.10 18.61
N GLU A 751 24.02 -24.54 19.78
CA GLU A 751 23.04 -23.44 19.86
C GLU A 751 23.56 -22.15 19.18
N THR A 752 24.83 -21.80 19.43
CA THR A 752 25.47 -20.63 18.83
C THR A 752 25.62 -20.82 17.32
N MET A 753 26.08 -21.99 16.88
CA MET A 753 26.28 -22.28 15.46
C MET A 753 24.96 -22.20 14.68
N ARG A 754 23.87 -22.77 15.22
CA ARG A 754 22.52 -22.68 14.62
C ARG A 754 22.06 -21.22 14.49
N SER A 755 22.30 -20.39 15.50
CA SER A 755 21.97 -18.97 15.44
C SER A 755 22.78 -18.25 14.36
N ILE A 756 24.07 -18.59 14.20
CA ILE A 756 24.93 -18.04 13.16
C ILE A 756 24.43 -18.45 11.78
N GLU A 757 24.16 -19.75 11.55
CA GLU A 757 23.62 -20.27 10.28
C GLU A 757 22.35 -19.54 9.88
N LYS A 758 21.39 -19.45 10.81
CA LYS A 758 20.12 -18.77 10.60
C LYS A 758 20.31 -17.29 10.26
N GLN A 759 21.21 -16.60 10.97
CA GLN A 759 21.51 -15.19 10.72
C GLN A 759 22.16 -15.00 9.35
N VAL A 760 23.16 -15.82 8.99
CA VAL A 760 23.86 -15.74 7.71
C VAL A 760 22.91 -16.03 6.54
N LEU A 761 22.06 -17.05 6.67
CA LEU A 761 21.03 -17.38 5.68
C LEU A 761 20.10 -16.19 5.45
N LEU A 762 19.45 -15.67 6.50
CA LEU A 762 18.49 -14.57 6.39
C LEU A 762 19.14 -13.30 5.84
N GLN A 763 20.33 -12.92 6.34
CA GLN A 763 21.04 -11.73 5.86
C GLN A 763 21.44 -11.84 4.39
N THR A 764 21.87 -13.03 3.95
CA THR A 764 22.30 -13.24 2.56
C THR A 764 21.10 -13.30 1.62
N ILE A 765 20.00 -13.96 2.02
CA ILE A 765 18.72 -13.92 1.28
C ILE A 765 18.25 -12.47 1.11
N ASP A 766 18.19 -11.70 2.19
CA ASP A 766 17.70 -10.32 2.16
C ASP A 766 18.60 -9.40 1.31
N ALA A 767 19.91 -9.65 1.28
CA ALA A 767 20.84 -8.91 0.42
C ALA A 767 20.65 -9.26 -1.07
N LYS A 768 20.67 -10.55 -1.42
CA LYS A 768 20.53 -11.05 -2.80
C LYS A 768 19.17 -10.71 -3.38
N TRP A 769 18.11 -10.87 -2.60
CA TRP A 769 16.76 -10.53 -3.03
C TRP A 769 16.63 -9.04 -3.37
N ARG A 770 17.21 -8.15 -2.56
CA ARG A 770 17.20 -6.71 -2.82
C ARG A 770 17.96 -6.34 -4.09
N GLU A 771 19.13 -6.95 -4.30
CA GLU A 771 19.91 -6.78 -5.53
C GLU A 771 19.11 -7.26 -6.75
N HIS A 772 18.46 -8.41 -6.64
CA HIS A 772 17.59 -8.95 -7.68
C HIS A 772 16.38 -8.07 -7.99
N LEU A 773 15.72 -7.52 -6.96
CA LEU A 773 14.62 -6.54 -7.15
C LEU A 773 15.08 -5.33 -7.96
N LEU A 774 16.27 -4.80 -7.68
CA LEU A 774 16.86 -3.69 -8.42
C LEU A 774 17.16 -4.09 -9.87
N THR A 775 17.75 -5.27 -10.09
CA THR A 775 18.03 -5.78 -11.43
C THR A 775 16.75 -5.97 -12.24
N LEU A 776 15.66 -6.46 -11.64
CA LEU A 776 14.37 -6.60 -12.33
C LEU A 776 13.67 -5.27 -12.59
N GLU A 777 13.88 -4.26 -11.74
CA GLU A 777 13.45 -2.88 -12.02
C GLU A 777 14.17 -2.33 -13.26
N HIS A 778 15.49 -2.52 -13.35
CA HIS A 778 16.26 -2.17 -14.55
C HIS A 778 15.75 -2.95 -15.78
N LEU A 779 15.54 -4.27 -15.65
CA LEU A 779 15.07 -5.13 -16.75
C LEU A 779 13.74 -4.63 -17.31
N ARG A 780 12.80 -4.30 -16.43
CA ARG A 780 11.48 -3.78 -16.82
C ARG A 780 11.60 -2.47 -17.60
N SER A 781 12.56 -1.61 -17.26
CA SER A 781 12.78 -0.33 -17.95
C SER A 781 13.36 -0.50 -19.35
N VAL A 782 14.12 -1.57 -19.62
CA VAL A 782 14.83 -1.78 -20.89
C VAL A 782 14.16 -2.80 -21.82
N VAL A 783 13.37 -3.74 -21.28
CA VAL A 783 12.77 -4.84 -22.07
C VAL A 783 11.86 -4.35 -23.20
N GLY A 784 11.26 -3.17 -23.05
CA GLY A 784 10.45 -2.54 -24.10
C GLY A 784 11.23 -2.31 -25.40
N PHE A 785 12.55 -2.08 -25.31
CA PHE A 785 13.43 -1.90 -26.47
C PHE A 785 13.76 -3.19 -27.20
N ARG A 786 13.54 -4.36 -26.58
CA ARG A 786 13.73 -5.66 -27.23
C ARG A 786 12.53 -6.10 -28.07
N GLY A 787 11.39 -5.39 -27.94
CA GLY A 787 10.17 -5.62 -28.71
C GLY A 787 10.25 -5.31 -30.22
N TYR A 788 11.35 -4.71 -30.70
CA TYR A 788 11.55 -4.40 -32.12
C TYR A 788 11.63 -5.64 -33.02
N ALA A 789 11.88 -6.83 -32.45
CA ALA A 789 11.92 -8.11 -33.17
C ALA A 789 10.57 -8.83 -33.30
N GLN A 790 9.43 -8.14 -33.16
CA GLN A 790 8.07 -8.73 -33.13
C GLN A 790 7.82 -9.76 -32.01
N ARG A 791 8.67 -9.78 -30.98
CA ARG A 791 8.49 -10.62 -29.80
C ARG A 791 7.74 -9.87 -28.72
N ASP A 792 6.89 -10.57 -27.96
CA ASP A 792 6.13 -9.97 -26.87
C ASP A 792 7.09 -9.61 -25.70
N PRO A 793 7.27 -8.33 -25.35
CA PRO A 793 8.20 -7.90 -24.31
C PRO A 793 7.95 -8.56 -22.95
N LEU A 794 6.70 -8.95 -22.66
CA LEU A 794 6.38 -9.64 -21.41
C LEU A 794 6.96 -11.06 -21.36
N ASN A 795 7.01 -11.77 -22.49
CA ASN A 795 7.55 -13.13 -22.52
C ASN A 795 9.07 -13.13 -22.44
N GLU A 796 9.72 -12.15 -23.06
CA GLU A 796 11.16 -11.92 -22.89
C GLU A 796 11.46 -11.56 -21.43
N TYR A 797 10.73 -10.61 -20.84
CA TYR A 797 10.85 -10.27 -19.43
C TYR A 797 10.72 -11.49 -18.51
N LYS A 798 9.75 -12.37 -18.76
CA LYS A 798 9.55 -13.60 -17.98
C LYS A 798 10.75 -14.54 -18.06
N THR A 799 11.24 -14.77 -19.27
CA THR A 799 12.34 -15.71 -19.52
C THR A 799 13.62 -15.22 -18.86
N GLU A 800 13.95 -13.94 -19.07
CA GLU A 800 15.14 -13.33 -18.50
C GLU A 800 15.05 -13.16 -16.98
N ALA A 801 13.88 -12.74 -16.46
CA ALA A 801 13.68 -12.61 -15.02
C ALA A 801 13.80 -13.96 -14.30
N PHE A 802 13.45 -15.06 -14.98
CA PHE A 802 13.65 -16.41 -14.46
C PHE A 802 15.13 -16.81 -14.45
N GLY A 803 15.87 -16.57 -15.53
CA GLY A 803 17.32 -16.83 -15.57
C GLY A 803 18.09 -16.02 -14.52
N LEU A 804 17.75 -14.74 -14.34
CA LEU A 804 18.30 -13.90 -13.27
C LEU A 804 17.96 -14.44 -11.87
N PHE A 805 16.78 -15.02 -11.69
CA PHE A 805 16.37 -15.62 -10.42
C PHE A 805 17.13 -16.92 -10.12
N GLU A 806 17.36 -17.77 -11.12
CA GLU A 806 18.22 -18.96 -10.98
C GLU A 806 19.65 -18.58 -10.61
N SER A 807 20.24 -17.61 -11.33
CA SER A 807 21.58 -17.08 -11.02
C SER A 807 21.66 -16.48 -9.61
N MET A 808 20.62 -15.76 -9.17
CA MET A 808 20.54 -15.24 -7.80
C MET A 808 20.53 -16.38 -6.77
N LEU A 809 19.78 -17.47 -7.00
CA LEU A 809 19.74 -18.62 -6.11
C LEU A 809 21.07 -19.39 -6.07
N GLU A 810 21.74 -19.56 -7.21
CA GLU A 810 23.09 -20.13 -7.28
C GLU A 810 24.09 -19.29 -6.49
N SER A 811 24.11 -17.98 -6.73
CA SER A 811 24.98 -17.03 -6.02
C SER A 811 24.67 -17.01 -4.52
N LEU A 812 23.40 -17.15 -4.12
CA LEU A 812 23.01 -17.27 -2.72
C LEU A 812 23.65 -18.48 -2.05
N ARG A 813 23.60 -19.67 -2.68
CA ARG A 813 24.20 -20.89 -2.13
C ARG A 813 25.71 -20.75 -1.94
N SER A 814 26.40 -20.24 -2.97
CA SER A 814 27.84 -20.02 -2.93
C SER A 814 28.23 -19.00 -1.84
N GLU A 815 27.51 -17.88 -1.73
CA GLU A 815 27.83 -16.84 -0.74
C GLU A 815 27.52 -17.27 0.70
N VAL A 816 26.44 -18.02 0.94
CA VAL A 816 26.15 -18.61 2.25
C VAL A 816 27.27 -19.57 2.65
N THR A 817 27.66 -20.48 1.75
CA THR A 817 28.72 -21.46 1.99
C THR A 817 30.05 -20.77 2.30
N ALA A 818 30.44 -19.79 1.48
CA ALA A 818 31.69 -19.03 1.68
C ALA A 818 31.69 -18.24 3.00
N LYS A 819 30.60 -17.54 3.33
CA LYS A 819 30.50 -16.81 4.61
C LYS A 819 30.58 -17.76 5.79
N LEU A 820 29.83 -18.87 5.75
CA LEU A 820 29.88 -19.87 6.80
C LEU A 820 31.27 -20.48 6.93
N ALA A 821 31.99 -20.72 5.83
CA ALA A 821 33.36 -21.22 5.86
C ALA A 821 34.34 -20.22 6.51
N MET A 822 34.22 -18.92 6.22
CA MET A 822 35.13 -17.88 6.74
C MET A 822 34.92 -17.52 8.22
N ILE A 823 33.72 -17.72 8.77
CA ILE A 823 33.44 -17.42 10.17
C ILE A 823 34.32 -18.30 11.06
N ARG A 824 35.02 -17.76 12.07
CA ARG A 824 35.80 -18.59 13.01
C ARG A 824 35.57 -18.11 14.44
N PRO A 825 35.61 -19.01 15.43
CA PRO A 825 35.53 -18.57 16.81
C PRO A 825 36.76 -17.71 17.12
N LEU A 826 36.54 -16.58 17.79
CA LEU A 826 37.63 -15.73 18.25
C LEU A 826 38.50 -16.54 19.22
N THR A 827 39.81 -16.49 19.03
CA THR A 827 40.76 -17.10 19.97
C THR A 827 40.65 -16.46 21.35
N GLN A 828 41.06 -17.14 22.42
CA GLN A 828 41.03 -16.57 23.77
C GLN A 828 41.81 -15.25 23.89
N GLU A 829 42.91 -15.11 23.12
CA GLU A 829 43.69 -13.87 23.06
C GLU A 829 42.91 -12.74 22.35
N GLU A 830 42.28 -13.02 21.21
CA GLU A 830 41.43 -12.07 20.47
C GLU A 830 40.19 -11.66 21.29
N GLN A 831 39.55 -12.59 22.00
CA GLN A 831 38.44 -12.28 22.93
C GLN A 831 38.91 -11.38 24.07
N ALA A 832 40.07 -11.68 24.68
CA ALA A 832 40.63 -10.86 25.74
C ALA A 832 41.06 -9.47 25.23
N GLU A 833 41.50 -9.36 23.98
CA GLU A 833 41.85 -8.09 23.34
C GLU A 833 40.62 -7.26 22.95
N MET A 834 39.59 -7.89 22.39
CA MET A 834 38.30 -7.24 22.12
C MET A 834 37.64 -6.77 23.42
N MET A 835 37.68 -7.58 24.49
CA MET A 835 37.19 -7.18 25.81
C MET A 835 38.03 -6.04 26.40
N ARG A 836 39.36 -6.05 26.21
CA ARG A 836 40.24 -4.92 26.56
C ARG A 836 39.90 -3.66 25.77
N GLN A 837 39.58 -3.76 24.49
CA GLN A 837 39.15 -2.63 23.65
C GLN A 837 37.78 -2.10 24.05
N LEU A 838 36.81 -2.96 24.36
CA LEU A 838 35.48 -2.58 24.86
C LEU A 838 35.58 -1.88 26.21
N ILE A 839 36.40 -2.43 27.13
CA ILE A 839 36.71 -1.80 28.41
C ILE A 839 37.47 -0.48 28.19
N ALA A 840 38.37 -0.39 27.21
CA ALA A 840 39.08 0.84 26.87
C ALA A 840 38.16 1.91 26.26
N GLN A 841 37.20 1.53 25.40
CA GLN A 841 36.17 2.42 24.87
C GLN A 841 35.23 2.89 25.97
N GLN A 842 34.79 1.99 26.86
CA GLN A 842 33.98 2.35 28.02
C GLN A 842 34.75 3.26 29.00
N ARG A 843 36.06 3.02 29.19
CA ARG A 843 36.94 3.88 29.99
C ARG A 843 37.24 5.22 29.31
N ALA A 844 37.33 5.27 27.98
CA ALA A 844 37.48 6.51 27.22
C ALA A 844 36.18 7.32 27.17
N ALA A 845 35.02 6.65 27.29
CA ALA A 845 33.71 7.28 27.44
C ALA A 845 33.40 7.69 28.90
N GLN A 846 34.27 7.38 29.87
CA GLN A 846 34.16 7.81 31.27
C GLN A 846 35.21 8.89 31.59
N PRO A 847 34.86 10.02 32.22
CA PRO A 847 35.83 11.02 32.63
C PRO A 847 36.71 10.49 33.78
N ALA A 848 38.03 10.65 33.65
CA ALA A 848 39.05 10.04 34.50
C ALA A 848 38.94 10.41 36.00
N ALA A 849 38.91 9.40 36.87
CA ALA A 849 39.12 9.55 38.32
C ALA A 849 40.53 9.07 38.71
N VAL A 850 41.15 9.82 39.63
CA VAL A 850 42.56 9.71 40.08
C VAL A 850 42.76 8.48 40.99
N PRO A 851 43.90 7.73 40.89
CA PRO A 851 44.09 6.49 41.65
C PRO A 851 44.73 6.73 43.03
N GLU A 852 44.28 6.00 44.05
CA GLU A 852 44.93 5.92 45.37
C GLU A 852 45.26 4.47 45.77
N LEU A 853 46.36 4.32 46.52
CA LEU A 853 47.12 3.08 46.74
C LEU A 853 46.47 2.07 47.72
N VAL A 854 46.67 0.81 47.34
CA VAL A 854 46.68 -0.48 48.05
C VAL A 854 46.93 -0.45 49.58
N THR A 855 46.12 -1.18 50.35
CA THR A 855 46.57 -2.14 51.40
C THR A 855 45.51 -3.23 51.66
N THR A 856 46.00 -4.32 52.24
CA THR A 856 45.61 -5.74 52.21
C THR A 856 44.57 -6.23 53.25
N ALA A 857 43.97 -7.39 52.94
CA ALA A 857 43.76 -8.58 53.78
C ALA A 857 42.32 -8.97 54.20
N ASP A 858 41.92 -10.13 53.64
CA ASP A 858 41.21 -11.31 54.18
C ASP A 858 39.78 -11.29 54.78
N ASP A 859 39.12 -12.39 54.40
CA ASP A 859 37.96 -13.12 54.93
C ASP A 859 36.52 -12.73 54.54
N ALA A 860 35.89 -13.73 53.90
CA ALA A 860 34.48 -13.86 53.51
C ALA A 860 33.62 -14.42 54.68
N PRO A 861 32.31 -14.71 54.53
CA PRO A 861 31.22 -14.05 53.77
C PRO A 861 29.95 -13.82 54.64
N LEU A 862 29.02 -12.96 54.20
CA LEU A 862 27.55 -13.20 54.08
C LEU A 862 26.70 -11.92 54.11
N ASN A 863 25.75 -11.90 53.17
CA ASN A 863 24.42 -11.27 53.16
C ASN A 863 24.22 -9.75 53.01
N GLN A 864 23.56 -9.43 51.89
CA GLN A 864 22.37 -8.57 51.73
C GLN A 864 22.36 -7.19 52.40
N ALA A 865 22.41 -6.14 51.58
CA ALA A 865 21.41 -5.06 51.51
C ALA A 865 21.92 -3.95 50.56
N GLU A 866 21.05 -3.43 49.70
CA GLU A 866 21.27 -2.16 48.97
C GLU A 866 21.52 -1.00 49.96
N PRO A 867 22.35 0.01 49.59
CA PRO A 867 22.25 1.34 50.18
C PRO A 867 21.86 2.41 49.15
N ALA A 868 20.98 3.29 49.60
CA ALA A 868 20.42 4.47 48.92
C ALA A 868 21.47 5.55 48.56
N PRO A 869 21.19 6.44 47.58
CA PRO A 869 22.12 7.50 47.21
C PRO A 869 22.12 8.66 48.22
N VAL A 870 23.33 9.16 48.49
CA VAL A 870 23.62 10.27 49.42
C VAL A 870 23.36 11.62 48.74
N ARG A 871 22.64 12.52 49.44
CA ARG A 871 22.33 13.91 49.06
C ARG A 871 23.55 14.82 49.29
N VAL A 872 23.83 15.72 48.34
CA VAL A 872 24.76 16.84 48.53
C VAL A 872 24.10 18.12 48.00
N GLU A 873 23.76 19.05 48.89
CA GLU A 873 23.35 20.40 48.54
C GLU A 873 24.57 21.19 48.01
N ALA A 874 24.39 21.93 46.92
CA ALA A 874 25.45 22.80 46.41
C ALA A 874 25.68 23.97 47.38
N SER A 875 26.91 24.16 47.85
CA SER A 875 27.26 25.26 48.75
C SER A 875 27.00 26.62 48.10
N GLY A 876 26.10 27.42 48.67
CA GLY A 876 25.76 28.77 48.20
C GLY A 876 24.41 28.92 47.49
N PHE A 877 23.58 27.87 47.47
CA PHE A 877 22.20 27.93 46.94
C PHE A 877 21.23 28.60 47.93
N ASP A 878 20.46 29.59 47.46
CA ASP A 878 19.33 30.18 48.18
C ASP A 878 18.03 29.98 47.38
N GLU A 879 17.05 29.29 47.97
CA GLU A 879 15.75 29.00 47.34
C GLU A 879 14.93 30.28 47.04
N ALA A 880 15.21 31.40 47.70
CA ALA A 880 14.47 32.65 47.50
C ALA A 880 15.08 33.59 46.44
N ASP A 881 16.32 33.33 45.97
CA ASP A 881 17.02 34.17 44.99
C ASP A 881 17.43 33.37 43.74
N PRO A 882 16.69 33.48 42.62
CA PRO A 882 16.98 32.77 41.37
C PRO A 882 18.35 33.05 40.77
N ALA A 883 19.01 34.16 41.11
CA ALA A 883 20.36 34.46 40.63
C ALA A 883 21.42 33.49 41.19
N THR A 884 21.14 32.86 42.33
CA THR A 884 22.04 31.89 42.98
C THR A 884 21.93 30.47 42.42
N TRP A 885 20.97 30.21 41.53
CA TRP A 885 20.68 28.85 41.04
C TRP A 885 21.64 28.35 39.96
N GLY A 886 22.51 29.20 39.40
CA GLY A 886 23.59 28.74 38.53
C GLY A 886 23.16 28.26 37.12
N ASN A 887 22.07 28.83 36.58
CA ASN A 887 21.53 28.60 35.23
C ASN A 887 21.54 27.14 34.71
N PRO A 888 20.95 26.18 35.46
CA PRO A 888 20.95 24.76 35.12
C PRO A 888 20.03 24.47 33.91
N GLY A 889 20.40 23.51 33.08
CA GLY A 889 19.55 23.03 31.99
C GLY A 889 18.28 22.34 32.51
N ARG A 890 17.19 22.36 31.74
CA ARG A 890 15.86 21.86 32.17
C ARG A 890 15.87 20.42 32.72
N ASN A 891 16.76 19.56 32.22
CA ASN A 891 16.85 18.16 32.63
C ASN A 891 17.97 17.89 33.65
N ASP A 892 18.74 18.90 34.04
CA ASP A 892 19.84 18.76 34.99
C ASP A 892 19.29 18.59 36.41
N PRO A 893 20.04 17.97 37.33
CA PRO A 893 19.65 17.87 38.73
C PRO A 893 19.42 19.27 39.31
N CYS A 894 18.36 19.42 40.10
CA CYS A 894 18.05 20.70 40.70
C CYS A 894 19.15 21.12 41.71
N PRO A 895 19.67 22.37 41.64
CA PRO A 895 20.75 22.84 42.51
C PRO A 895 20.41 22.81 44.01
N CYS A 896 19.13 22.72 44.36
CA CYS A 896 18.65 22.60 45.74
C CYS A 896 18.97 21.24 46.40
N GLY A 897 19.53 20.28 45.65
CA GLY A 897 19.87 18.96 46.19
C GLY A 897 18.68 18.01 46.39
N SER A 898 17.49 18.34 45.84
CA SER A 898 16.29 17.50 45.93
C SER A 898 16.42 16.15 45.22
N GLY A 899 17.36 16.04 44.27
CA GLY A 899 17.55 14.86 43.43
C GLY A 899 16.60 14.79 42.22
N GLU A 900 15.66 15.73 42.10
CA GLU A 900 14.80 15.83 40.92
C GLU A 900 15.43 16.69 39.81
N LYS A 901 14.96 16.53 38.57
CA LYS A 901 15.37 17.39 37.44
C LYS A 901 14.85 18.82 37.66
N PHE A 902 15.62 19.82 37.25
CA PHE A 902 15.32 21.24 37.48
C PHE A 902 13.91 21.64 37.03
N LYS A 903 13.44 21.16 35.86
CA LYS A 903 12.07 21.42 35.35
C LYS A 903 10.92 20.88 36.22
N HIS A 904 11.19 19.89 37.08
CA HIS A 904 10.19 19.28 37.97
C HIS A 904 10.25 19.85 39.40
N CYS A 905 11.33 20.59 39.71
CA CYS A 905 11.55 21.24 40.99
C CYS A 905 11.50 22.78 40.81
N HIS A 906 12.56 23.52 41.14
CA HIS A 906 12.57 24.99 41.10
C HIS A 906 12.34 25.63 39.72
N GLY A 907 12.64 24.92 38.62
CA GLY A 907 12.33 25.35 37.26
C GLY A 907 10.86 25.15 36.85
N ARG A 908 9.99 24.69 37.77
CA ARG A 908 8.54 24.57 37.56
C ARG A 908 7.80 25.90 37.79
N PHE A 909 8.43 26.84 38.51
CA PHE A 909 7.86 28.14 38.87
C PHE A 909 8.53 29.34 38.17
N ILE A 910 9.54 29.08 37.33
CA ILE A 910 10.20 30.05 36.42
C ILE A 910 9.53 30.06 35.05
#